data_AF-A0A229TTX7-F1
#
_entry.id   AF-A0A229TTX7-F1
#
_cell.length_a   1.000
_cell.length_b   1.000
_cell.length_c   1.000
_cell.angle_alpha   90.00
_cell.angle_beta   90.00
_cell.angle_gamma   90.00
#
_symmetry.space_group_name_H-M   'P 1'
#
loop_
_entity.id
_entity.type
_entity.pdbx_description
1 polymer ?
#
loop_
_entity_poly.entity_id
_entity_poly.type
_entity_poly.pdbx_seq_one_letter_code
_entity_poly.pdbx_strand_id
1 'polypeptide(L)'
;MQTWAKRGIQTALVTGGLLMLGTGIASADENVNPDSPAGPLDVNLSVPVKVQDNALGTLGKQVDLPEVDKEISTKPVTGAVNKAAAPVTKTGALKPAAPAMGAANGVIAKATDAASGAAQRVGQATHPGSQRATVAQDATPSVQDNGDPFHGNKVSGNIAVPILISGNALGVLGDAAVESDATQTYEHDSDINTDGSHGGFAGNVVALDWAAPIQISGNALGLVGSGHTSGSATQEASTTGDIVTDGTNGGLSGNVVAPQGATPLQVSGNALGWFLGHAETDFEGSSEAESGGSIETHGSKGAGTGNVAGIPVALPAKVSGNAVSWGGDADVPSGAYETEAEAGDTKPGMNDIPTYIQTDGDDSFLAGNVAQPQPAVPATVAGNAAAWIGNSLVGGGADRQGGGVDLGSDAQAGGFTSTSGEDAAGSGNIADAPVALPVEAFCVGGTWIGNAHASGCDNDVEAEAGSGTYTTGNGSFLGGNTVSAPPAGTVEVFGVGGSWIGNASGSATETKDVKAGGYNGSQGNDSTGSGNVVQTPVALPAEVFGVGGSWIGQGAGEASETKTVTSGGGGNTQDDNAAASANLVQVPVSAPVQAFGIGGAWIGQGSGAATTDTTSTAGGIGHATGKGGFLSGNIGAAPVSLPAQVHGIGGAWIGNGFGESENVTDSTAGGDLSTTGEGGSIAGNIVEAPVGAVATVFGDAAVWGGVVKGVASNDVVSTAGGDAETNGEGGSIAGNVVAAQLLPVAQVFGNAASLVGVAHAAGVNSTEANSGGDITTSGEGGALSGDIFDVPAAAVAQVFGNAVSLGGVAHAFADNTTVGTVGGTDTTSGPAKALSGITKQVPVGVVAQVYDIPLGLIAVTSTTVRNATDISVAGQEPQIDLPITMPEMGATALPKLPALPARAERSALPAELPGAGLPELPELPTSVEGVLPTGDVPAIAQLDSNPTAVFEQVSDLVSGKGINIKG
;
A
#
# COMPACT_ATOMS: atom_id res chain seq x y z
N MET A 1 24.77 -21.83 2.69
CA MET A 1 23.48 -21.58 2.00
C MET A 1 22.66 -22.86 2.03
N GLN A 2 21.42 -22.79 2.50
CA GLN A 2 20.57 -23.95 2.74
C GLN A 2 19.78 -24.35 1.49
N THR A 3 19.50 -25.64 1.32
CA THR A 3 18.84 -26.22 0.13
C THR A 3 17.37 -25.78 -0.05
N TRP A 4 16.85 -24.96 0.87
CA TRP A 4 15.44 -24.60 0.98
C TRP A 4 15.07 -23.39 0.11
N ALA A 5 15.86 -22.32 0.08
CA ALA A 5 15.59 -21.14 -0.75
C ALA A 5 15.59 -21.48 -2.25
N LYS A 6 16.59 -22.25 -2.70
CA LYS A 6 16.67 -22.73 -4.09
C LYS A 6 15.51 -23.66 -4.47
N ARG A 7 14.95 -24.40 -3.50
CA ARG A 7 13.73 -25.20 -3.71
C ARG A 7 12.44 -24.39 -3.57
N GLY A 8 12.42 -23.33 -2.77
CA GLY A 8 11.29 -22.41 -2.63
C GLY A 8 11.00 -21.72 -3.96
N ILE A 9 12.00 -21.04 -4.52
CA ILE A 9 11.89 -20.35 -5.82
C ILE A 9 11.57 -21.34 -6.94
N GLN A 10 12.25 -22.50 -6.99
CA GLN A 10 11.94 -23.54 -7.98
C GLN A 10 10.54 -24.16 -7.80
N THR A 11 10.01 -24.25 -6.58
CA THR A 11 8.66 -24.79 -6.34
C THR A 11 7.60 -23.72 -6.61
N ALA A 12 7.86 -22.44 -6.34
CA ALA A 12 6.95 -21.34 -6.67
C ALA A 12 6.78 -21.20 -8.20
N LEU A 13 7.87 -21.04 -8.95
CA LEU A 13 7.84 -20.95 -10.42
C LEU A 13 7.21 -22.20 -11.08
N VAL A 14 7.59 -23.39 -10.63
CA VAL A 14 7.09 -24.64 -11.24
C VAL A 14 5.66 -24.97 -10.81
N THR A 15 5.26 -24.69 -9.57
CA THR A 15 3.92 -25.08 -9.06
C THR A 15 2.87 -24.01 -9.34
N GLY A 16 3.23 -22.72 -9.29
CA GLY A 16 2.37 -21.62 -9.73
C GLY A 16 2.10 -21.69 -11.23
N GLY A 17 3.16 -21.71 -12.04
CA GLY A 17 3.05 -21.76 -13.51
C GLY A 17 2.31 -23.01 -14.03
N LEU A 18 2.61 -24.22 -13.52
CA LEU A 18 1.97 -25.44 -14.03
C LEU A 18 0.54 -25.69 -13.51
N LEU A 19 0.10 -25.04 -12.42
CA LEU A 19 -1.29 -25.17 -11.97
C LEU A 19 -2.25 -24.31 -12.80
N MET A 20 -1.85 -23.09 -13.21
CA MET A 20 -2.66 -22.28 -14.13
C MET A 20 -2.68 -22.83 -15.56
N LEU A 21 -1.54 -23.31 -16.08
CA LEU A 21 -1.48 -23.95 -17.41
C LEU A 21 -2.23 -25.30 -17.50
N GLY A 22 -2.74 -25.83 -16.38
CA GLY A 22 -3.27 -27.18 -16.28
C GLY A 22 -4.71 -27.41 -16.78
N THR A 23 -5.49 -26.36 -17.05
CA THR A 23 -6.96 -26.49 -17.18
C THR A 23 -7.61 -25.97 -18.46
N GLY A 24 -6.87 -25.37 -19.42
CA GLY A 24 -7.48 -24.74 -20.61
C GLY A 24 -6.70 -24.91 -21.91
N ILE A 25 -6.73 -26.09 -22.54
CA ILE A 25 -6.17 -26.30 -23.90
C ILE A 25 -7.14 -27.09 -24.77
N ALA A 26 -7.90 -26.40 -25.64
CA ALA A 26 -8.63 -27.02 -26.76
C ALA A 26 -9.10 -26.03 -27.85
N SER A 27 -8.37 -25.94 -28.98
CA SER A 27 -8.82 -25.52 -30.34
C SER A 27 -8.89 -24.01 -30.70
N ALA A 28 -7.83 -23.44 -31.29
CA ALA A 28 -7.76 -22.06 -31.82
C ALA A 28 -7.28 -22.03 -33.30
N ASP A 29 -7.77 -21.11 -34.13
CA ASP A 29 -7.49 -21.05 -35.60
C ASP A 29 -6.20 -20.26 -35.94
N GLU A 30 -5.73 -20.31 -37.20
CA GLU A 30 -4.41 -19.76 -37.61
C GLU A 30 -4.49 -18.81 -38.83
N ASN A 31 -4.59 -17.50 -38.58
CA ASN A 31 -4.13 -16.48 -39.55
C ASN A 31 -3.87 -15.12 -38.88
N VAL A 32 -2.65 -14.90 -38.38
CA VAL A 32 -2.27 -13.66 -37.69
C VAL A 32 -2.11 -12.50 -38.69
N ASN A 33 -3.02 -11.53 -38.64
CA ASN A 33 -2.77 -10.15 -39.02
C ASN A 33 -2.81 -9.33 -37.72
N PRO A 34 -1.85 -8.43 -37.42
CA PRO A 34 -1.95 -7.58 -36.24
C PRO A 34 -3.26 -6.76 -36.21
N ASP A 35 -3.82 -6.37 -37.37
CA ASP A 35 -5.12 -5.68 -37.43
C ASP A 35 -6.35 -6.62 -37.57
N SER A 36 -6.28 -7.90 -37.17
CA SER A 36 -7.46 -8.82 -37.22
C SER A 36 -7.96 -9.21 -35.83
N PRO A 37 -9.27 -9.04 -35.52
CA PRO A 37 -9.82 -9.34 -34.20
C PRO A 37 -9.60 -10.79 -33.75
N ALA A 38 -9.37 -10.97 -32.45
CA ALA A 38 -9.14 -12.29 -31.84
C ALA A 38 -10.26 -13.31 -32.16
N GLY A 39 -9.89 -14.59 -32.30
CA GLY A 39 -10.83 -15.69 -32.58
C GLY A 39 -11.72 -16.09 -31.40
N PRO A 40 -12.68 -17.03 -31.58
CA PRO A 40 -13.51 -17.53 -30.47
C PRO A 40 -12.72 -18.28 -29.38
N LEU A 41 -11.58 -18.86 -29.76
CA LEU A 41 -10.48 -19.17 -28.86
C LEU A 41 -9.21 -18.65 -29.51
N ASP A 42 -8.40 -17.93 -28.75
CA ASP A 42 -7.04 -17.53 -29.09
C ASP A 42 -6.13 -17.83 -27.89
N VAL A 43 -4.98 -18.48 -28.11
CA VAL A 43 -4.06 -18.84 -27.00
C VAL A 43 -2.62 -18.86 -27.50
N ASN A 44 -1.84 -17.87 -27.06
CA ASN A 44 -0.43 -17.71 -27.37
C ASN A 44 0.42 -17.94 -26.10
N LEU A 45 1.39 -18.85 -26.19
CA LEU A 45 2.45 -18.99 -25.18
C LEU A 45 3.79 -18.92 -25.90
N SER A 46 4.57 -17.88 -25.57
CA SER A 46 5.85 -17.57 -26.18
C SER A 46 6.94 -17.45 -25.12
N VAL A 47 8.00 -18.26 -25.25
CA VAL A 47 9.19 -18.22 -24.39
C VAL A 47 10.42 -18.06 -25.30
N PRO A 48 10.71 -16.84 -25.80
CA PRO A 48 11.90 -16.58 -26.60
C PRO A 48 13.12 -16.51 -25.68
N VAL A 49 14.07 -17.43 -25.89
CA VAL A 49 15.30 -17.55 -25.09
C VAL A 49 16.48 -17.03 -25.91
N LYS A 50 17.09 -15.96 -25.44
CA LYS A 50 18.27 -15.32 -26.01
C LYS A 50 19.44 -15.41 -25.04
N VAL A 51 20.50 -16.10 -25.47
CA VAL A 51 21.76 -16.28 -24.72
C VAL A 51 22.89 -15.84 -25.65
N GLN A 52 23.63 -14.81 -25.29
CA GLN A 52 24.79 -14.30 -26.04
C GLN A 52 25.87 -13.82 -25.07
N ASP A 53 27.09 -13.58 -25.52
CA ASP A 53 28.14 -12.89 -24.74
C ASP A 53 28.28 -13.39 -23.29
N ASN A 54 28.50 -14.70 -23.09
CA ASN A 54 28.77 -15.26 -21.77
C ASN A 54 30.10 -16.02 -21.79
N ALA A 55 30.91 -15.92 -20.73
CA ALA A 55 32.25 -16.51 -20.69
C ALA A 55 32.55 -17.32 -19.44
N LEU A 56 33.34 -18.39 -19.60
CA LEU A 56 33.81 -19.26 -18.53
C LEU A 56 35.35 -19.31 -18.48
N GLY A 57 35.91 -18.77 -17.40
CA GLY A 57 37.32 -18.79 -17.08
C GLY A 57 37.76 -20.15 -16.54
N THR A 58 38.54 -20.89 -17.35
CA THR A 58 39.07 -22.21 -17.03
C THR A 58 40.59 -22.18 -16.90
N LEU A 59 41.19 -23.27 -16.42
CA LEU A 59 42.60 -23.33 -16.04
C LEU A 59 43.53 -23.04 -17.24
N GLY A 60 43.98 -21.78 -17.33
CA GLY A 60 44.84 -21.26 -18.39
C GLY A 60 44.14 -20.73 -19.65
N LYS A 61 42.80 -20.59 -19.69
CA LYS A 61 42.07 -19.96 -20.80
C LYS A 61 40.60 -19.60 -20.47
N GLN A 62 40.12 -18.51 -21.07
CA GLN A 62 38.69 -18.26 -21.25
C GLN A 62 38.08 -19.25 -22.25
N VAL A 63 36.79 -19.55 -22.07
CA VAL A 63 35.94 -20.28 -23.01
C VAL A 63 34.65 -19.50 -23.15
N ASP A 64 34.43 -18.91 -24.31
CA ASP A 64 33.17 -18.25 -24.63
C ASP A 64 32.08 -19.32 -24.79
N LEU A 65 30.93 -19.09 -24.15
CA LEU A 65 29.81 -20.02 -24.13
C LEU A 65 29.00 -19.87 -25.43
N PRO A 66 28.38 -20.96 -25.92
CA PRO A 66 27.67 -20.91 -27.19
C PRO A 66 26.43 -20.04 -27.10
N GLU A 67 26.26 -19.17 -28.10
CA GLU A 67 25.02 -18.43 -28.32
C GLU A 67 23.83 -19.38 -28.51
N VAL A 68 22.67 -18.97 -28.00
CA VAL A 68 21.38 -19.66 -28.18
C VAL A 68 20.31 -18.60 -28.42
N ASP A 69 19.76 -18.59 -29.63
CA ASP A 69 18.54 -17.86 -29.97
C ASP A 69 17.46 -18.88 -30.37
N LYS A 70 16.43 -19.03 -29.53
CA LYS A 70 15.36 -20.03 -29.70
C LYS A 70 14.05 -19.59 -29.08
N GLU A 71 12.98 -19.64 -29.87
CA GLU A 71 11.62 -19.59 -29.36
C GLU A 71 11.17 -21.00 -28.90
N ILE A 72 10.73 -21.12 -27.64
CA ILE A 72 9.90 -22.24 -27.18
C ILE A 72 8.47 -21.75 -27.09
N SER A 73 7.59 -22.25 -27.95
CA SER A 73 6.18 -21.86 -27.96
C SER A 73 5.26 -23.04 -28.24
N THR A 74 3.96 -22.83 -28.03
CA THR A 74 2.91 -23.81 -28.38
C THR A 74 2.71 -23.95 -29.89
N LYS A 75 3.19 -22.99 -30.70
CA LYS A 75 3.08 -22.92 -32.18
C LYS A 75 3.28 -24.27 -32.92
N PRO A 76 4.25 -25.15 -32.57
CA PRO A 76 4.44 -26.43 -33.26
C PRO A 76 3.37 -27.49 -32.92
N VAL A 77 2.71 -27.37 -31.77
CA VAL A 77 1.69 -28.30 -31.28
C VAL A 77 0.29 -27.85 -31.73
N THR A 78 0.00 -26.55 -31.67
CA THR A 78 -1.22 -25.95 -32.24
C THR A 78 -1.27 -26.20 -33.75
N GLY A 79 -0.20 -25.88 -34.50
CA GLY A 79 -0.11 -26.12 -35.95
C GLY A 79 -0.27 -27.57 -36.41
N ALA A 80 0.03 -28.54 -35.55
CA ALA A 80 -0.21 -29.96 -35.85
C ALA A 80 -1.69 -30.37 -35.65
N VAL A 81 -2.38 -29.73 -34.70
CA VAL A 81 -3.76 -30.04 -34.32
C VAL A 81 -4.77 -29.24 -35.14
N ASN A 82 -4.50 -27.97 -35.43
CA ASN A 82 -5.35 -27.08 -36.24
C ASN A 82 -5.50 -27.62 -37.67
N LYS A 83 -4.40 -28.12 -38.23
CA LYS A 83 -4.36 -28.85 -39.50
C LYS A 83 -5.14 -30.17 -39.51
N ALA A 84 -5.44 -30.72 -38.33
CA ALA A 84 -6.30 -31.91 -38.16
C ALA A 84 -7.77 -31.55 -37.87
N ALA A 85 -8.06 -30.34 -37.36
CA ALA A 85 -9.41 -29.85 -37.05
C ALA A 85 -10.14 -29.23 -38.26
N ALA A 86 -9.39 -28.64 -39.20
CA ALA A 86 -9.92 -28.01 -40.42
C ALA A 86 -11.01 -28.80 -41.22
N PRO A 87 -11.05 -30.15 -41.26
CA PRO A 87 -12.10 -30.88 -41.98
C PRO A 87 -13.49 -30.93 -41.30
N VAL A 88 -13.61 -30.54 -40.03
CA VAL A 88 -14.81 -30.84 -39.20
C VAL A 88 -15.98 -29.88 -39.47
N THR A 89 -15.74 -28.74 -40.10
CA THR A 89 -16.73 -27.68 -40.44
C THR A 89 -17.84 -28.11 -41.43
N LYS A 90 -17.86 -29.36 -41.92
CA LYS A 90 -18.84 -29.84 -42.93
C LYS A 90 -19.79 -30.95 -42.47
N THR A 91 -19.76 -31.37 -41.21
CA THR A 91 -20.66 -32.40 -40.70
C THR A 91 -21.16 -32.05 -39.29
N GLY A 92 -22.34 -31.44 -39.22
CA GLY A 92 -23.02 -31.06 -37.97
C GLY A 92 -23.49 -32.26 -37.15
N ALA A 93 -22.57 -32.87 -36.40
CA ALA A 93 -22.85 -33.97 -35.49
C ALA A 93 -21.86 -33.99 -34.32
N LEU A 94 -22.14 -33.21 -33.26
CA LEU A 94 -21.48 -33.37 -31.96
C LEU A 94 -22.50 -33.59 -30.84
N LYS A 95 -22.33 -34.71 -30.15
CA LYS A 95 -22.98 -35.13 -28.89
C LYS A 95 -22.05 -36.14 -28.21
N PRO A 96 -21.94 -36.13 -26.88
CA PRO A 96 -21.14 -35.12 -26.18
C PRO A 96 -19.92 -35.74 -25.48
N ALA A 97 -18.85 -34.96 -25.31
CA ALA A 97 -17.67 -35.36 -24.53
C ALA A 97 -17.76 -34.84 -23.08
N ALA A 98 -18.56 -35.51 -22.24
CA ALA A 98 -18.43 -35.36 -20.79
C ALA A 98 -17.18 -36.15 -20.34
N PRO A 99 -16.11 -35.47 -19.88
CA PRO A 99 -16.07 -35.08 -18.47
C PRO A 99 -15.48 -33.67 -18.17
N ALA A 100 -15.15 -32.85 -19.18
CA ALA A 100 -14.42 -31.59 -18.99
C ALA A 100 -15.24 -30.46 -18.32
N MET A 101 -16.57 -30.55 -18.27
CA MET A 101 -17.44 -29.50 -17.72
C MET A 101 -17.47 -29.45 -16.17
N GLY A 102 -16.71 -30.28 -15.45
CA GLY A 102 -16.82 -30.39 -13.99
C GLY A 102 -16.42 -29.11 -13.20
N ALA A 103 -15.38 -28.41 -13.63
CA ALA A 103 -14.89 -27.20 -12.96
C ALA A 103 -15.73 -25.97 -13.35
N ALA A 104 -15.97 -25.77 -14.65
CA ALA A 104 -16.85 -24.71 -15.15
C ALA A 104 -18.28 -24.85 -14.59
N ASN A 105 -18.87 -26.05 -14.62
CA ASN A 105 -20.17 -26.27 -13.96
C ASN A 105 -20.09 -26.18 -12.43
N GLY A 106 -18.92 -26.28 -11.79
CA GLY A 106 -18.77 -26.07 -10.35
C GLY A 106 -18.87 -24.60 -9.97
N VAL A 107 -18.26 -23.72 -10.77
CA VAL A 107 -18.35 -22.26 -10.61
C VAL A 107 -19.73 -21.77 -11.05
N ILE A 108 -20.22 -22.21 -12.21
CA ILE A 108 -21.57 -21.88 -12.71
C ILE A 108 -22.66 -22.44 -11.79
N ALA A 109 -22.52 -23.64 -11.22
CA ALA A 109 -23.49 -24.13 -10.23
C ALA A 109 -23.45 -23.34 -8.93
N LYS A 110 -22.28 -22.92 -8.41
CA LYS A 110 -22.23 -22.02 -7.26
C LYS A 110 -22.93 -20.68 -7.53
N ALA A 111 -22.70 -20.08 -8.70
CA ALA A 111 -23.40 -18.87 -9.14
C ALA A 111 -24.92 -19.09 -9.32
N THR A 112 -25.31 -20.24 -9.89
CA THR A 112 -26.73 -20.61 -10.12
C THR A 112 -27.44 -21.00 -8.82
N ASP A 113 -26.77 -21.60 -7.85
CA ASP A 113 -27.30 -21.93 -6.52
C ASP A 113 -27.46 -20.65 -5.68
N ALA A 114 -26.54 -19.67 -5.81
CA ALA A 114 -26.69 -18.35 -5.23
C ALA A 114 -27.89 -17.59 -5.85
N ALA A 115 -27.98 -17.54 -7.18
CA ALA A 115 -29.08 -16.89 -7.90
C ALA A 115 -30.44 -17.57 -7.67
N SER A 116 -30.49 -18.91 -7.64
CA SER A 116 -31.72 -19.66 -7.36
C SER A 116 -32.10 -19.65 -5.88
N GLY A 117 -31.14 -19.55 -4.96
CA GLY A 117 -31.37 -19.29 -3.54
C GLY A 117 -31.90 -17.88 -3.28
N ALA A 118 -31.50 -16.88 -4.08
CA ALA A 118 -32.16 -15.56 -4.09
C ALA A 118 -33.60 -15.67 -4.65
N ALA A 119 -33.79 -16.29 -5.82
CA ALA A 119 -35.10 -16.45 -6.45
C ALA A 119 -36.10 -17.26 -5.60
N GLN A 120 -35.67 -18.28 -4.86
CA GLN A 120 -36.54 -19.04 -3.94
C GLN A 120 -36.95 -18.22 -2.71
N ARG A 121 -36.08 -17.34 -2.20
CA ARG A 121 -36.42 -16.44 -1.08
C ARG A 121 -37.42 -15.37 -1.50
N VAL A 122 -37.32 -14.84 -2.73
CA VAL A 122 -38.33 -13.94 -3.31
C VAL A 122 -39.64 -14.69 -3.62
N GLY A 123 -39.56 -15.91 -4.17
CA GLY A 123 -40.73 -16.72 -4.53
C GLY A 123 -41.60 -17.14 -3.34
N GLN A 124 -41.03 -17.26 -2.13
CA GLN A 124 -41.80 -17.60 -0.92
C GLN A 124 -42.52 -16.40 -0.27
N ALA A 125 -42.25 -15.17 -0.72
CA ALA A 125 -42.88 -13.95 -0.21
C ALA A 125 -44.24 -13.61 -0.84
N THR A 126 -44.72 -14.40 -1.82
CA THR A 126 -46.00 -14.12 -2.51
C THR A 126 -47.10 -15.14 -2.17
N HIS A 127 -48.18 -14.64 -1.55
CA HIS A 127 -49.36 -15.46 -1.26
C HIS A 127 -50.12 -15.86 -2.54
N PRO A 128 -50.68 -17.09 -2.62
CA PRO A 128 -51.37 -17.56 -3.82
C PRO A 128 -52.77 -16.93 -3.95
N GLY A 129 -52.92 -15.91 -4.82
CA GLY A 129 -54.23 -15.27 -5.01
C GLY A 129 -54.43 -14.32 -6.20
N SER A 130 -53.37 -13.82 -6.85
CA SER A 130 -53.50 -12.88 -7.98
C SER A 130 -53.81 -13.60 -9.30
N GLN A 131 -54.79 -13.08 -10.03
CA GLN A 131 -55.27 -13.68 -11.28
C GLN A 131 -54.30 -13.40 -12.43
N ARG A 132 -54.05 -14.40 -13.29
CA ARG A 132 -53.31 -14.23 -14.54
C ARG A 132 -54.01 -13.19 -15.42
N ALA A 133 -53.42 -12.00 -15.56
CA ALA A 133 -53.67 -11.13 -16.69
C ALA A 133 -53.09 -11.79 -17.96
N THR A 134 -53.92 -12.03 -18.96
CA THR A 134 -53.45 -12.48 -20.28
C THR A 134 -52.83 -11.30 -21.01
N VAL A 135 -51.49 -11.21 -20.97
CA VAL A 135 -50.73 -10.33 -21.87
C VAL A 135 -50.88 -10.87 -23.30
N ALA A 136 -51.05 -9.95 -24.26
CA ALA A 136 -51.18 -10.30 -25.67
C ALA A 136 -49.89 -10.93 -26.22
N GLN A 137 -50.03 -11.75 -27.26
CA GLN A 137 -48.88 -12.21 -28.05
C GLN A 137 -48.38 -11.05 -28.91
N ASP A 138 -47.41 -10.29 -28.40
CA ASP A 138 -46.46 -9.57 -29.25
C ASP A 138 -45.09 -10.26 -29.22
N ALA A 139 -44.29 -10.00 -30.25
CA ALA A 139 -43.21 -10.85 -30.74
C ALA A 139 -42.29 -11.47 -29.67
N THR A 140 -42.12 -12.80 -29.75
CA THR A 140 -40.91 -13.46 -29.23
C THR A 140 -39.68 -12.84 -29.88
N PRO A 141 -38.66 -12.41 -29.11
CA PRO A 141 -37.39 -11.98 -29.69
C PRO A 141 -36.81 -13.11 -30.53
N SER A 142 -36.66 -12.89 -31.83
CA SER A 142 -35.92 -13.81 -32.68
C SER A 142 -34.44 -13.55 -32.47
N VAL A 143 -33.76 -14.43 -31.73
CA VAL A 143 -32.30 -14.52 -31.79
C VAL A 143 -31.92 -14.64 -33.26
N GLN A 144 -31.13 -13.68 -33.77
CA GLN A 144 -30.56 -13.83 -35.11
C GLN A 144 -29.47 -14.89 -35.01
N ASP A 145 -29.78 -16.10 -35.49
CA ASP A 145 -28.79 -17.15 -35.69
C ASP A 145 -27.85 -16.70 -36.82
N ASN A 146 -26.79 -15.99 -36.41
CA ASN A 146 -25.70 -15.49 -37.23
C ASN A 146 -24.73 -16.60 -37.65
N GLY A 147 -24.97 -17.86 -37.25
CA GLY A 147 -24.23 -19.04 -37.70
C GLY A 147 -22.89 -19.27 -37.01
N ASP A 148 -22.54 -18.46 -36.01
CA ASP A 148 -21.39 -18.68 -35.14
C ASP A 148 -21.72 -19.72 -34.06
N PRO A 149 -21.04 -20.89 -34.03
CA PRO A 149 -21.27 -21.91 -33.01
C PRO A 149 -20.87 -21.49 -31.58
N PHE A 150 -20.14 -20.37 -31.42
CA PHE A 150 -19.76 -19.83 -30.12
C PHE A 150 -20.64 -18.66 -29.66
N HIS A 151 -21.62 -18.20 -30.46
CA HIS A 151 -22.50 -17.07 -30.12
C HIS A 151 -21.73 -15.82 -29.63
N GLY A 152 -20.61 -15.48 -30.26
CA GLY A 152 -19.76 -14.34 -29.90
C GLY A 152 -18.93 -14.51 -28.64
N ASN A 153 -19.03 -15.63 -27.90
CA ASN A 153 -18.15 -15.82 -26.74
C ASN A 153 -16.69 -15.98 -27.21
N LYS A 154 -15.76 -15.30 -26.54
CA LYS A 154 -14.32 -15.41 -26.79
C LYS A 154 -13.57 -15.86 -25.55
N VAL A 155 -12.51 -16.62 -25.78
CA VAL A 155 -11.49 -16.92 -24.77
C VAL A 155 -10.14 -16.57 -25.38
N SER A 156 -9.44 -15.59 -24.81
CA SER A 156 -8.07 -15.20 -25.18
C SER A 156 -7.09 -15.62 -24.08
N GLY A 157 -5.80 -15.72 -24.41
CA GLY A 157 -4.78 -16.20 -23.47
C GLY A 157 -3.36 -16.00 -23.99
N ASN A 158 -2.75 -14.86 -23.69
CA ASN A 158 -1.42 -14.46 -24.12
C ASN A 158 -0.44 -14.50 -22.97
N ILE A 159 0.62 -15.29 -23.10
CA ILE A 159 1.67 -15.40 -22.09
C ILE A 159 3.03 -15.26 -22.76
N ALA A 160 3.75 -14.21 -22.39
CA ALA A 160 5.11 -13.90 -22.82
C ALA A 160 6.10 -14.11 -21.67
N VAL A 161 7.09 -14.99 -21.87
CA VAL A 161 8.19 -15.20 -20.92
C VAL A 161 9.53 -15.09 -21.67
N PRO A 162 9.92 -13.90 -22.16
CA PRO A 162 11.23 -13.72 -22.77
C PRO A 162 12.34 -13.94 -21.72
N ILE A 163 13.41 -14.64 -22.10
CA ILE A 163 14.54 -14.95 -21.24
C ILE A 163 15.82 -14.45 -21.89
N LEU A 164 16.46 -13.45 -21.28
CA LEU A 164 17.70 -12.84 -21.74
C LEU A 164 18.84 -13.21 -20.78
N ILE A 165 19.88 -13.88 -21.29
CA ILE A 165 21.08 -14.25 -20.53
C ILE A 165 22.30 -13.71 -21.27
N SER A 166 22.80 -12.55 -20.87
CA SER A 166 23.88 -11.84 -21.56
C SER A 166 24.96 -11.32 -20.62
N GLY A 167 26.17 -11.06 -21.11
CA GLY A 167 27.20 -10.37 -20.32
C GLY A 167 27.78 -11.16 -19.12
N ASN A 168 27.42 -12.43 -18.87
CA ASN A 168 27.83 -13.09 -17.61
C ASN A 168 29.26 -13.65 -17.69
N ALA A 169 30.12 -13.29 -16.72
CA ALA A 169 31.55 -13.60 -16.68
C ALA A 169 31.92 -14.47 -15.47
N LEU A 170 32.28 -15.75 -15.70
CA LEU A 170 32.52 -16.73 -14.63
C LEU A 170 33.99 -17.16 -14.54
N GLY A 171 34.78 -16.49 -13.71
CA GLY A 171 36.20 -16.77 -13.40
C GLY A 171 36.42 -17.96 -12.44
N VAL A 172 36.21 -19.20 -12.91
CA VAL A 172 36.20 -20.39 -12.03
C VAL A 172 37.59 -20.92 -11.68
N LEU A 173 38.48 -21.06 -12.67
CA LEU A 173 39.88 -21.56 -12.51
C LEU A 173 40.92 -20.72 -13.27
N GLY A 174 40.47 -19.60 -13.82
CA GLY A 174 41.19 -18.64 -14.64
C GLY A 174 40.22 -17.51 -14.97
N ASP A 175 40.69 -16.49 -15.68
CA ASP A 175 39.93 -15.26 -15.83
C ASP A 175 38.87 -15.34 -16.93
N ALA A 176 37.79 -14.58 -16.76
CA ALA A 176 36.73 -14.35 -17.74
C ALA A 176 36.47 -12.84 -17.83
N ALA A 177 36.52 -12.29 -19.04
CA ALA A 177 36.13 -10.91 -19.33
C ALA A 177 35.09 -10.89 -20.46
N VAL A 178 34.06 -10.06 -20.29
CA VAL A 178 32.93 -9.93 -21.22
C VAL A 178 32.56 -8.46 -21.40
N GLU A 179 32.22 -8.10 -22.63
CA GLU A 179 31.55 -6.84 -22.97
C GLU A 179 30.28 -7.23 -23.73
N SER A 180 29.12 -6.67 -23.38
CA SER A 180 27.81 -7.07 -23.92
C SER A 180 26.93 -5.85 -24.21
N ASP A 181 26.22 -5.90 -25.33
CA ASP A 181 25.11 -4.99 -25.67
C ASP A 181 23.99 -5.88 -26.20
N ALA A 182 22.87 -5.96 -25.46
CA ALA A 182 21.87 -6.99 -25.65
C ALA A 182 20.43 -6.50 -25.44
N THR A 183 19.71 -6.27 -26.54
CA THR A 183 18.26 -6.00 -26.53
C THR A 183 17.44 -7.28 -26.76
N GLN A 184 16.32 -7.45 -26.07
CA GLN A 184 15.29 -8.43 -26.40
C GLN A 184 13.87 -7.87 -26.19
N THR A 185 13.19 -7.55 -27.29
CA THR A 185 11.78 -7.13 -27.29
C THR A 185 10.86 -8.29 -27.67
N TYR A 186 9.70 -8.39 -27.03
CA TYR A 186 8.57 -9.21 -27.45
C TYR A 186 7.28 -8.38 -27.33
N GLU A 187 6.50 -8.31 -28.40
CA GLU A 187 5.21 -7.62 -28.43
C GLU A 187 4.14 -8.59 -28.94
N HIS A 188 2.95 -8.55 -28.34
CA HIS A 188 1.76 -9.19 -28.88
C HIS A 188 0.48 -8.48 -28.44
N ASP A 189 -0.15 -7.80 -29.39
CA ASP A 189 -1.47 -7.19 -29.22
C ASP A 189 -2.61 -8.11 -29.72
N SER A 190 -3.79 -8.02 -29.12
CA SER A 190 -4.92 -8.94 -29.37
C SER A 190 -6.33 -8.43 -28.99
N ASP A 191 -6.74 -7.30 -29.56
CA ASP A 191 -8.10 -6.72 -29.38
C ASP A 191 -9.28 -7.73 -29.43
N ILE A 192 -10.14 -7.65 -28.42
CA ILE A 192 -11.32 -8.48 -28.22
C ILE A 192 -12.59 -7.64 -28.35
N ASN A 193 -13.05 -7.45 -29.58
CA ASN A 193 -14.40 -6.94 -29.86
C ASN A 193 -15.41 -8.10 -30.05
N THR A 194 -16.57 -8.05 -29.36
CA THR A 194 -17.70 -8.96 -29.60
C THR A 194 -19.08 -8.33 -29.25
N ASP A 195 -20.17 -8.98 -29.67
CA ASP A 195 -21.55 -8.55 -29.46
C ASP A 195 -22.38 -9.76 -29.01
N GLY A 196 -22.87 -9.71 -27.77
CA GLY A 196 -23.80 -10.65 -27.15
C GLY A 196 -25.21 -10.09 -26.95
N SER A 197 -25.51 -8.92 -27.52
CA SER A 197 -26.78 -8.23 -27.32
C SER A 197 -27.96 -9.11 -27.76
N HIS A 198 -29.06 -9.07 -27.00
CA HIS A 198 -30.26 -9.90 -27.18
C HIS A 198 -30.01 -11.43 -27.11
N GLY A 199 -28.79 -11.86 -26.80
CA GLY A 199 -28.38 -13.26 -26.73
C GLY A 199 -28.51 -13.86 -25.33
N GLY A 200 -28.65 -15.19 -25.28
CA GLY A 200 -28.53 -15.96 -24.03
C GLY A 200 -27.19 -16.67 -24.00
N PHE A 201 -26.33 -16.36 -23.03
CA PHE A 201 -24.92 -16.79 -22.98
C PHE A 201 -24.13 -16.42 -24.24
N ALA A 202 -24.24 -15.18 -24.71
CA ALA A 202 -23.55 -14.66 -25.90
C ALA A 202 -22.53 -13.58 -25.53
N GLY A 203 -21.49 -13.39 -26.35
CA GLY A 203 -20.55 -12.27 -26.20
C GLY A 203 -19.70 -12.25 -24.91
N ASN A 204 -19.68 -13.30 -24.09
CA ASN A 204 -18.84 -13.30 -22.89
C ASN A 204 -17.35 -13.47 -23.26
N VAL A 205 -16.47 -12.84 -22.48
CA VAL A 205 -15.02 -12.81 -22.69
C VAL A 205 -14.31 -13.41 -21.48
N VAL A 206 -13.36 -14.31 -21.73
CA VAL A 206 -12.32 -14.67 -20.76
C VAL A 206 -10.97 -14.35 -21.41
N ALA A 207 -10.30 -13.31 -20.97
CA ALA A 207 -8.96 -12.94 -21.42
C ALA A 207 -7.94 -13.30 -20.33
N LEU A 208 -6.72 -13.65 -20.71
CA LEU A 208 -5.58 -13.76 -19.80
C LEU A 208 -4.40 -13.18 -20.53
N ASP A 209 -3.85 -12.09 -20.03
CA ASP A 209 -2.63 -11.50 -20.55
C ASP A 209 -1.54 -11.56 -19.47
N TRP A 210 -0.31 -11.86 -19.86
CA TRP A 210 0.79 -11.99 -18.91
C TRP A 210 2.17 -11.78 -19.57
N ALA A 211 2.86 -10.72 -19.15
CA ALA A 211 4.26 -10.46 -19.46
C ALA A 211 5.17 -10.78 -18.26
N ALA A 212 6.16 -11.65 -18.48
CA ALA A 212 7.14 -12.07 -17.48
C ALA A 212 8.56 -12.15 -18.07
N PRO A 213 9.17 -11.01 -18.42
CA PRO A 213 10.56 -10.97 -18.86
C PRO A 213 11.49 -11.40 -17.72
N ILE A 214 12.48 -12.24 -18.05
CA ILE A 214 13.52 -12.70 -17.13
C ILE A 214 14.89 -12.31 -17.69
N GLN A 215 15.51 -11.32 -17.06
CA GLN A 215 16.84 -10.84 -17.40
C GLN A 215 17.88 -11.37 -16.39
N ILE A 216 18.92 -12.03 -16.90
CA ILE A 216 20.10 -12.44 -16.13
C ILE A 216 21.33 -11.90 -16.86
N SER A 217 21.66 -10.62 -16.63
CA SER A 217 22.69 -9.91 -17.40
C SER A 217 23.87 -9.43 -16.57
N GLY A 218 25.06 -9.31 -17.17
CA GLY A 218 26.18 -8.63 -16.52
C GLY A 218 26.63 -9.20 -15.16
N ASN A 219 26.40 -10.47 -14.83
CA ASN A 219 26.82 -11.00 -13.53
C ASN A 219 28.28 -11.48 -13.57
N ALA A 220 29.10 -10.99 -12.64
CA ALA A 220 30.51 -11.35 -12.47
C ALA A 220 30.70 -12.32 -11.29
N LEU A 221 31.39 -13.44 -11.53
CA LEU A 221 31.72 -14.44 -10.51
C LEU A 221 33.22 -14.76 -10.52
N GLY A 222 33.94 -14.43 -9.45
CA GLY A 222 35.35 -14.83 -9.27
C GLY A 222 35.48 -15.90 -8.17
N LEU A 223 35.83 -17.15 -8.53
CA LEU A 223 36.07 -18.23 -7.55
C LEU A 223 37.55 -18.46 -7.24
N VAL A 224 38.41 -18.35 -8.26
CA VAL A 224 39.87 -18.50 -8.15
C VAL A 224 40.58 -17.62 -9.19
N GLY A 225 39.99 -17.47 -10.38
CA GLY A 225 40.34 -16.40 -11.31
C GLY A 225 39.36 -15.22 -11.18
N SER A 226 39.54 -14.20 -12.00
CA SER A 226 38.68 -13.02 -12.00
C SER A 226 37.50 -13.12 -12.97
N GLY A 227 36.37 -12.50 -12.62
CA GLY A 227 35.26 -12.24 -13.53
C GLY A 227 35.11 -10.73 -13.72
N HIS A 228 35.14 -10.26 -14.97
CA HIS A 228 34.90 -8.85 -15.31
C HIS A 228 33.81 -8.76 -16.37
N THR A 229 32.88 -7.83 -16.21
CA THR A 229 31.82 -7.58 -17.19
C THR A 229 31.48 -6.10 -17.32
N SER A 230 31.16 -5.68 -18.54
CA SER A 230 30.71 -4.31 -18.81
C SER A 230 29.68 -4.25 -19.94
N GLY A 231 28.90 -3.17 -19.97
CA GLY A 231 27.94 -2.87 -21.05
C GLY A 231 26.49 -2.87 -20.56
N SER A 232 25.55 -3.30 -21.40
CA SER A 232 24.13 -3.16 -21.12
C SER A 232 23.26 -4.35 -21.57
N ALA A 233 22.07 -4.45 -20.97
CA ALA A 233 20.99 -5.31 -21.44
C ALA A 233 19.61 -4.66 -21.22
N THR A 234 18.80 -4.64 -22.27
CA THR A 234 17.41 -4.16 -22.26
C THR A 234 16.48 -5.31 -22.63
N GLN A 235 15.39 -5.49 -21.88
CA GLN A 235 14.39 -6.49 -22.17
C GLN A 235 12.98 -5.88 -22.05
N GLU A 236 12.18 -6.05 -23.08
CA GLU A 236 10.83 -5.47 -23.19
C GLU A 236 9.85 -6.61 -23.50
N ALA A 237 8.70 -6.63 -22.83
CA ALA A 237 7.69 -7.67 -23.00
C ALA A 237 6.28 -7.11 -22.87
N SER A 238 5.57 -6.97 -24.00
CA SER A 238 4.19 -6.50 -24.04
C SER A 238 3.23 -7.61 -24.48
N THR A 239 2.13 -7.79 -23.74
CA THR A 239 0.97 -8.63 -24.13
C THR A 239 -0.32 -7.86 -23.91
N THR A 240 -0.83 -7.21 -24.96
CA THR A 240 -1.90 -6.20 -24.87
C THR A 240 -3.20 -6.59 -25.59
N GLY A 241 -4.25 -5.79 -25.37
CA GLY A 241 -5.46 -5.78 -26.18
C GLY A 241 -6.68 -5.22 -25.44
N ASP A 242 -7.44 -4.34 -26.08
CA ASP A 242 -8.67 -3.79 -25.53
C ASP A 242 -9.82 -4.82 -25.56
N ILE A 243 -10.66 -4.82 -24.52
CA ILE A 243 -11.85 -5.68 -24.43
C ILE A 243 -13.11 -4.82 -24.60
N VAL A 244 -13.86 -5.05 -25.67
CA VAL A 244 -15.15 -4.40 -25.92
C VAL A 244 -16.24 -5.45 -26.13
N THR A 245 -17.27 -5.48 -25.29
CA THR A 245 -18.41 -6.40 -25.46
C THR A 245 -19.76 -5.83 -25.07
N ASP A 246 -20.83 -6.25 -25.74
CA ASP A 246 -22.20 -5.82 -25.46
C ASP A 246 -23.06 -6.99 -24.95
N GLY A 247 -23.68 -6.85 -23.79
CA GLY A 247 -24.66 -7.78 -23.21
C GLY A 247 -26.12 -7.28 -23.25
N THR A 248 -26.37 -6.10 -23.85
CA THR A 248 -27.63 -5.36 -23.77
C THR A 248 -28.84 -6.17 -24.23
N ASN A 249 -29.96 -6.09 -23.49
CA ASN A 249 -31.18 -6.90 -23.69
C ASN A 249 -30.97 -8.43 -23.63
N GLY A 250 -29.80 -8.91 -23.19
CA GLY A 250 -29.45 -10.33 -23.17
C GLY A 250 -29.64 -11.01 -21.81
N GLY A 251 -29.09 -12.21 -21.68
CA GLY A 251 -29.10 -12.97 -20.42
C GLY A 251 -27.82 -13.77 -20.26
N LEU A 252 -27.06 -13.51 -19.20
CA LEU A 252 -25.73 -14.09 -18.98
C LEU A 252 -24.77 -13.84 -20.17
N SER A 253 -24.88 -12.66 -20.77
CA SER A 253 -24.15 -12.19 -21.95
C SER A 253 -23.29 -10.96 -21.66
N GLY A 254 -22.22 -10.76 -22.44
CA GLY A 254 -21.32 -9.62 -22.29
C GLY A 254 -20.51 -9.60 -20.99
N ASN A 255 -20.39 -10.70 -20.23
CA ASN A 255 -19.57 -10.70 -19.02
C ASN A 255 -18.08 -10.88 -19.37
N VAL A 256 -17.20 -10.21 -18.64
CA VAL A 256 -15.74 -10.23 -18.86
C VAL A 256 -15.03 -10.78 -17.62
N VAL A 257 -14.05 -11.67 -17.83
CA VAL A 257 -13.05 -12.04 -16.83
C VAL A 257 -11.67 -11.83 -17.44
N ALA A 258 -10.86 -10.95 -16.88
CA ALA A 258 -9.60 -10.48 -17.48
C ALA A 258 -8.48 -10.31 -16.43
N PRO A 259 -7.81 -11.39 -16.00
CA PRO A 259 -6.47 -11.32 -15.43
C PRO A 259 -5.44 -10.78 -16.42
N GLN A 260 -4.67 -9.79 -15.99
CA GLN A 260 -3.63 -9.07 -16.74
C GLN A 260 -2.41 -8.95 -15.81
N GLY A 261 -1.20 -9.34 -16.23
CA GLY A 261 -0.07 -9.48 -15.31
C GLY A 261 1.29 -9.07 -15.88
N ALA A 262 1.91 -8.04 -15.32
CA ALA A 262 3.27 -7.60 -15.62
C ALA A 262 4.21 -7.98 -14.47
N THR A 263 5.21 -8.82 -14.74
CA THR A 263 6.06 -9.45 -13.70
C THR A 263 7.52 -9.60 -14.14
N PRO A 264 8.24 -8.49 -14.38
CA PRO A 264 9.63 -8.52 -14.78
C PRO A 264 10.53 -9.02 -13.63
N LEU A 265 11.48 -9.90 -13.96
CA LEU A 265 12.49 -10.39 -13.02
C LEU A 265 13.89 -10.04 -13.55
N GLN A 266 14.56 -9.12 -12.86
CA GLN A 266 15.91 -8.70 -13.17
C GLN A 266 16.92 -9.27 -12.16
N VAL A 267 17.99 -9.90 -12.66
CA VAL A 267 19.16 -10.31 -11.88
C VAL A 267 20.40 -9.83 -12.62
N SER A 268 20.74 -8.55 -12.46
CA SER A 268 21.67 -7.86 -13.35
C SER A 268 22.84 -7.19 -12.63
N GLY A 269 24.04 -7.24 -13.20
CA GLY A 269 25.19 -6.49 -12.67
C GLY A 269 25.63 -6.87 -11.25
N ASN A 270 25.51 -8.14 -10.83
CA ASN A 270 25.96 -8.57 -9.50
C ASN A 270 27.41 -9.08 -9.53
N ALA A 271 28.24 -8.64 -8.59
CA ALA A 271 29.62 -9.09 -8.39
C ALA A 271 29.74 -10.03 -7.19
N LEU A 272 30.18 -11.28 -7.43
CA LEU A 272 30.42 -12.28 -6.39
C LEU A 272 31.89 -12.73 -6.36
N GLY A 273 32.64 -12.19 -5.40
CA GLY A 273 34.05 -12.52 -5.12
C GLY A 273 34.20 -13.62 -4.09
N TRP A 274 35.00 -14.65 -4.37
CA TRP A 274 35.05 -15.87 -3.53
C TRP A 274 36.46 -16.49 -3.51
N PHE A 275 36.85 -17.07 -2.37
CA PHE A 275 38.19 -17.59 -2.02
C PHE A 275 39.38 -16.65 -2.29
N LEU A 276 39.75 -16.47 -3.56
CA LEU A 276 40.87 -15.64 -4.06
C LEU A 276 40.53 -14.91 -5.39
N GLY A 277 39.32 -15.10 -5.92
CA GLY A 277 38.87 -14.42 -7.13
C GLY A 277 38.43 -12.99 -6.86
N HIS A 278 38.50 -12.16 -7.91
CA HIS A 278 37.99 -10.80 -7.94
C HIS A 278 36.82 -10.74 -8.93
N ALA A 279 35.75 -10.03 -8.59
CA ALA A 279 34.58 -9.85 -9.44
C ALA A 279 34.32 -8.36 -9.64
N GLU A 280 34.19 -7.91 -10.89
CA GLU A 280 33.93 -6.51 -11.25
C GLU A 280 32.81 -6.43 -12.29
N THR A 281 31.88 -5.51 -12.11
CA THR A 281 30.76 -5.28 -13.02
C THR A 281 30.42 -3.80 -13.16
N ASP A 282 30.46 -3.30 -14.38
CA ASP A 282 30.09 -1.94 -14.77
C ASP A 282 28.99 -2.04 -15.83
N PHE A 283 27.74 -2.23 -15.37
CA PHE A 283 26.68 -2.79 -16.20
C PHE A 283 25.33 -2.10 -16.00
N GLU A 284 24.58 -1.92 -17.09
CA GLU A 284 23.24 -1.33 -17.11
C GLU A 284 22.18 -2.40 -17.44
N GLY A 285 21.10 -2.46 -16.67
CA GLY A 285 20.00 -3.40 -16.88
C GLY A 285 18.64 -2.69 -16.86
N SER A 286 17.85 -2.87 -17.92
CA SER A 286 16.44 -2.45 -17.97
C SER A 286 15.56 -3.66 -18.30
N SER A 287 14.43 -3.80 -17.60
CA SER A 287 13.42 -4.83 -17.85
C SER A 287 12.00 -4.30 -17.70
N GLU A 288 11.31 -4.13 -18.82
CA GLU A 288 9.97 -3.57 -18.94
C GLU A 288 8.94 -4.67 -19.27
N ALA A 289 7.78 -4.63 -18.63
CA ALA A 289 6.67 -5.55 -18.86
C ALA A 289 5.33 -4.80 -18.90
N GLU A 290 4.58 -4.97 -19.98
CA GLU A 290 3.25 -4.40 -20.18
C GLU A 290 2.24 -5.54 -20.39
N SER A 291 1.07 -5.46 -19.75
CA SER A 291 0.06 -6.51 -19.90
C SER A 291 -1.38 -6.01 -19.83
N GLY A 292 -2.15 -6.30 -20.86
CA GLY A 292 -3.60 -6.10 -20.90
C GLY A 292 -4.05 -4.90 -21.72
N GLY A 293 -5.11 -4.26 -21.26
CA GLY A 293 -5.82 -3.21 -21.98
C GLY A 293 -7.04 -2.76 -21.19
N SER A 294 -7.78 -1.81 -21.74
CA SER A 294 -9.01 -1.31 -21.13
C SER A 294 -10.19 -2.28 -21.33
N ILE A 295 -11.21 -2.16 -20.50
CA ILE A 295 -12.40 -3.03 -20.53
C ILE A 295 -13.67 -2.18 -20.62
N GLU A 296 -14.41 -2.34 -21.72
CA GLU A 296 -15.72 -1.76 -21.96
C GLU A 296 -16.78 -2.86 -22.08
N THR A 297 -17.84 -2.80 -21.27
CA THR A 297 -19.01 -3.64 -21.54
C THR A 297 -20.35 -3.02 -21.20
N HIS A 298 -21.39 -3.37 -21.95
CA HIS A 298 -22.75 -2.84 -21.72
C HIS A 298 -23.66 -3.93 -21.17
N GLY A 299 -24.39 -3.66 -20.08
CA GLY A 299 -25.24 -4.64 -19.38
C GLY A 299 -26.74 -4.34 -19.41
N SER A 300 -27.11 -3.15 -19.89
CA SER A 300 -28.46 -2.59 -19.92
C SER A 300 -29.56 -3.57 -20.33
N LYS A 301 -30.71 -3.52 -19.65
CA LYS A 301 -31.94 -4.28 -19.95
C LYS A 301 -31.78 -5.80 -19.94
N GLY A 302 -30.64 -6.29 -19.44
CA GLY A 302 -30.32 -7.71 -19.35
C GLY A 302 -30.49 -8.31 -17.97
N ALA A 303 -30.12 -9.59 -17.84
CA ALA A 303 -30.06 -10.29 -16.57
C ALA A 303 -28.76 -11.08 -16.44
N GLY A 304 -27.91 -10.75 -15.46
CA GLY A 304 -26.58 -11.34 -15.33
C GLY A 304 -25.61 -10.89 -16.42
N THR A 305 -25.72 -9.64 -16.89
CA THR A 305 -25.08 -9.12 -18.12
C THR A 305 -24.01 -8.07 -17.82
N GLY A 306 -23.00 -7.91 -18.68
CA GLY A 306 -22.01 -6.83 -18.51
C GLY A 306 -21.25 -6.83 -17.17
N ASN A 307 -21.11 -7.97 -16.48
CA ASN A 307 -20.33 -8.00 -15.24
C ASN A 307 -18.85 -8.21 -15.56
N VAL A 308 -17.96 -7.51 -14.85
CA VAL A 308 -16.51 -7.51 -15.09
C VAL A 308 -15.74 -8.01 -13.87
N ALA A 309 -14.79 -8.91 -14.10
CA ALA A 309 -13.74 -9.26 -13.14
C ALA A 309 -12.37 -8.98 -13.78
N GLY A 310 -11.90 -7.74 -13.67
CA GLY A 310 -10.56 -7.33 -14.11
C GLY A 310 -9.55 -7.54 -12.98
N ILE A 311 -8.40 -8.13 -13.27
CA ILE A 311 -7.37 -8.42 -12.26
C ILE A 311 -6.00 -8.00 -12.83
N PRO A 312 -5.67 -6.69 -12.81
CA PRO A 312 -4.35 -6.20 -13.21
C PRO A 312 -3.34 -6.41 -12.07
N VAL A 313 -2.16 -6.92 -12.38
CA VAL A 313 -1.13 -7.33 -11.42
C VAL A 313 0.25 -6.87 -11.88
N ALA A 314 0.84 -5.88 -11.20
CA ALA A 314 2.18 -5.36 -11.47
C ALA A 314 3.15 -5.73 -10.34
N LEU A 315 4.08 -6.66 -10.59
CA LEU A 315 5.01 -7.18 -9.58
C LEU A 315 6.46 -7.23 -10.11
N PRO A 316 7.14 -6.07 -10.28
CA PRO A 316 8.53 -6.04 -10.68
C PRO A 316 9.46 -6.46 -9.55
N ALA A 317 10.47 -7.28 -9.88
CA ALA A 317 11.45 -7.75 -8.90
C ALA A 317 12.88 -7.65 -9.43
N LYS A 318 13.76 -6.97 -8.69
CA LYS A 318 15.18 -6.81 -9.05
C LYS A 318 16.14 -7.24 -7.94
N VAL A 319 17.19 -7.98 -8.34
CA VAL A 319 18.37 -8.27 -7.52
C VAL A 319 19.60 -7.86 -8.32
N SER A 320 19.99 -6.59 -8.20
CA SER A 320 20.94 -5.98 -9.13
C SER A 320 22.01 -5.10 -8.48
N GLY A 321 23.18 -4.96 -9.11
CA GLY A 321 24.26 -4.09 -8.60
C GLY A 321 24.87 -4.51 -7.26
N ASN A 322 24.66 -5.74 -6.77
CA ASN A 322 25.14 -6.16 -5.45
C ASN A 322 26.60 -6.66 -5.50
N ALA A 323 27.43 -6.24 -4.54
CA ALA A 323 28.82 -6.69 -4.34
C ALA A 323 28.95 -7.57 -3.09
N VAL A 324 29.31 -8.85 -3.26
CA VAL A 324 29.42 -9.81 -2.16
C VAL A 324 30.78 -10.53 -2.18
N SER A 325 31.50 -10.53 -1.05
CA SER A 325 32.82 -11.18 -0.93
C SER A 325 32.96 -12.21 0.20
N TRP A 326 33.65 -13.31 -0.10
CA TRP A 326 34.12 -14.30 0.88
C TRP A 326 35.55 -14.75 0.57
N GLY A 327 36.55 -14.05 1.14
CA GLY A 327 37.99 -14.29 0.92
C GLY A 327 38.57 -13.58 -0.30
N GLY A 328 37.73 -13.26 -1.29
CA GLY A 328 38.06 -12.49 -2.49
C GLY A 328 37.67 -11.02 -2.41
N ASP A 329 37.40 -10.43 -3.57
CA ASP A 329 37.07 -9.01 -3.76
C ASP A 329 35.91 -8.87 -4.74
N ALA A 330 35.04 -7.87 -4.54
CA ALA A 330 33.85 -7.63 -5.36
C ALA A 330 33.61 -6.13 -5.52
N ASP A 331 33.50 -5.65 -6.76
CA ASP A 331 33.44 -4.22 -7.10
C ASP A 331 32.31 -3.96 -8.11
N VAL A 332 31.45 -2.99 -7.81
CA VAL A 332 30.39 -2.48 -8.69
C VAL A 332 30.62 -0.97 -8.79
N PRO A 333 31.57 -0.48 -9.62
CA PRO A 333 31.92 0.94 -9.67
C PRO A 333 30.77 1.84 -10.16
N SER A 334 29.94 1.32 -11.05
CA SER A 334 28.75 1.98 -11.60
C SER A 334 27.71 0.99 -12.13
N GLY A 335 26.48 1.47 -12.30
CA GLY A 335 25.42 0.76 -13.01
C GLY A 335 24.07 1.48 -12.89
N ALA A 336 23.13 1.16 -13.77
CA ALA A 336 21.75 1.62 -13.73
C ALA A 336 20.82 0.40 -13.82
N TYR A 337 19.80 0.30 -12.97
CA TYR A 337 18.98 -0.91 -12.83
C TYR A 337 17.48 -0.62 -12.72
N GLU A 338 16.84 -0.59 -13.89
CA GLU A 338 15.44 -0.24 -14.11
C GLU A 338 14.54 -1.46 -14.25
N THR A 339 13.36 -1.42 -13.62
CA THR A 339 12.30 -2.42 -13.82
C THR A 339 10.93 -1.77 -13.82
N GLU A 340 10.18 -1.97 -14.90
CA GLU A 340 8.89 -1.30 -15.12
C GLU A 340 7.81 -2.36 -15.36
N ALA A 341 6.64 -2.21 -14.74
CA ALA A 341 5.56 -3.19 -14.80
C ALA A 341 4.18 -2.52 -14.86
N GLU A 342 3.57 -2.49 -16.04
CA GLU A 342 2.24 -1.93 -16.27
C GLU A 342 1.21 -3.04 -16.54
N ALA A 343 0.12 -3.05 -15.79
CA ALA A 343 -0.95 -4.04 -15.93
C ALA A 343 -2.33 -3.37 -16.03
N GLY A 344 -3.06 -3.66 -17.11
CA GLY A 344 -4.20 -2.87 -17.56
C GLY A 344 -3.74 -1.63 -18.36
N ASP A 345 -4.68 -0.98 -19.04
CA ASP A 345 -4.50 0.33 -19.71
C ASP A 345 -5.81 1.13 -19.56
N THR A 346 -5.77 2.42 -19.86
CA THR A 346 -6.90 3.34 -19.75
C THR A 346 -7.31 3.97 -21.07
N LYS A 347 -8.63 4.01 -21.31
CA LYS A 347 -9.22 4.77 -22.41
C LYS A 347 -9.92 6.04 -21.89
N PRO A 348 -10.14 7.08 -22.71
CA PRO A 348 -10.97 8.21 -22.33
C PRO A 348 -12.40 7.76 -21.97
N GLY A 349 -12.80 7.96 -20.71
CA GLY A 349 -14.10 7.59 -20.17
C GLY A 349 -15.00 8.79 -19.88
N MET A 350 -15.78 8.71 -18.80
CA MET A 350 -16.72 9.76 -18.42
C MET A 350 -15.98 11.08 -18.13
N ASN A 351 -16.43 12.19 -18.74
CA ASN A 351 -15.80 13.51 -18.62
C ASN A 351 -14.30 13.55 -19.02
N ASP A 352 -13.90 12.73 -20.00
CA ASP A 352 -12.50 12.58 -20.46
C ASP A 352 -11.53 12.05 -19.36
N ILE A 353 -12.05 11.40 -18.31
CA ILE A 353 -11.24 10.74 -17.26
C ILE A 353 -10.66 9.44 -17.82
N PRO A 354 -9.32 9.20 -17.76
CA PRO A 354 -8.72 7.92 -18.13
C PRO A 354 -9.30 6.78 -17.30
N THR A 355 -9.92 5.80 -17.96
CA THR A 355 -10.76 4.76 -17.35
C THR A 355 -10.30 3.37 -17.79
N TYR A 356 -10.02 2.52 -16.81
CA TYR A 356 -9.65 1.11 -16.99
C TYR A 356 -10.87 0.23 -17.25
N ILE A 357 -11.89 0.30 -16.37
CA ILE A 357 -13.16 -0.44 -16.54
C ILE A 357 -14.33 0.54 -16.71
N GLN A 358 -15.09 0.37 -17.77
CA GLN A 358 -16.36 1.05 -17.99
C GLN A 358 -17.46 0.04 -18.25
N THR A 359 -18.54 0.09 -17.47
CA THR A 359 -19.74 -0.73 -17.76
C THR A 359 -21.06 -0.04 -17.42
N ASP A 360 -22.19 -0.68 -17.72
CA ASP A 360 -23.52 -0.25 -17.28
C ASP A 360 -24.42 -1.44 -16.94
N GLY A 361 -25.53 -1.14 -16.27
CA GLY A 361 -26.53 -2.12 -15.85
C GLY A 361 -27.90 -1.49 -15.67
N ASP A 362 -28.28 -0.53 -16.52
CA ASP A 362 -29.56 0.17 -16.39
C ASP A 362 -30.75 -0.73 -16.79
N ASP A 363 -31.95 -0.51 -16.24
CA ASP A 363 -33.17 -1.31 -16.49
C ASP A 363 -32.98 -2.85 -16.26
N SER A 364 -32.02 -3.28 -15.42
CA SER A 364 -31.48 -4.66 -15.42
C SER A 364 -31.64 -5.44 -14.10
N PHE A 365 -31.16 -6.69 -14.08
CA PHE A 365 -30.98 -7.49 -12.87
C PHE A 365 -29.59 -8.15 -12.81
N LEU A 366 -28.80 -7.87 -11.75
CA LEU A 366 -27.43 -8.38 -11.58
C LEU A 366 -26.52 -8.11 -12.79
N ALA A 367 -26.51 -6.86 -13.28
CA ALA A 367 -25.70 -6.45 -14.42
C ALA A 367 -24.73 -5.31 -14.07
N GLY A 368 -23.69 -5.10 -14.87
CA GLY A 368 -22.77 -3.98 -14.70
C GLY A 368 -21.98 -3.99 -13.38
N ASN A 369 -21.86 -5.14 -12.71
CA ASN A 369 -21.09 -5.23 -11.46
C ASN A 369 -19.60 -5.49 -11.76
N VAL A 370 -18.72 -4.82 -11.03
CA VAL A 370 -17.26 -4.90 -11.18
C VAL A 370 -16.61 -5.47 -9.92
N ALA A 371 -15.63 -6.35 -10.09
CA ALA A 371 -14.73 -6.78 -9.02
C ALA A 371 -13.26 -6.69 -9.49
N GLN A 372 -12.43 -5.92 -8.78
CA GLN A 372 -11.04 -5.65 -9.17
C GLN A 372 -10.06 -5.62 -7.99
N PRO A 373 -9.19 -6.64 -7.84
CA PRO A 373 -7.98 -6.55 -7.03
C PRO A 373 -6.80 -6.10 -7.91
N GLN A 374 -6.08 -5.07 -7.47
CA GLN A 374 -5.06 -4.37 -8.28
C GLN A 374 -3.74 -4.21 -7.50
N PRO A 375 -2.89 -5.25 -7.38
CA PRO A 375 -1.58 -5.12 -6.72
C PRO A 375 -0.49 -4.53 -7.61
N ALA A 376 0.15 -3.46 -7.12
CA ALA A 376 1.40 -2.86 -7.58
C ALA A 376 2.49 -3.03 -6.48
N VAL A 377 3.42 -3.96 -6.66
CA VAL A 377 4.40 -4.34 -5.60
C VAL A 377 5.81 -4.49 -6.18
N PRO A 378 6.61 -3.40 -6.20
CA PRO A 378 8.04 -3.46 -6.43
C PRO A 378 8.78 -4.24 -5.33
N ALA A 379 9.76 -5.06 -5.72
CA ALA A 379 10.61 -5.82 -4.81
C ALA A 379 12.10 -5.66 -5.16
N THR A 380 12.82 -4.83 -4.41
CA THR A 380 14.22 -4.44 -4.70
C THR A 380 15.21 -5.01 -3.68
N VAL A 381 16.25 -5.68 -4.16
CA VAL A 381 17.48 -5.93 -3.37
C VAL A 381 18.69 -5.50 -4.20
N ALA A 382 19.11 -4.25 -4.08
CA ALA A 382 20.07 -3.66 -5.01
C ALA A 382 21.19 -2.83 -4.37
N GLY A 383 22.32 -2.74 -5.06
CA GLY A 383 23.45 -1.91 -4.62
C GLY A 383 24.08 -2.29 -3.27
N ASN A 384 23.82 -3.48 -2.73
CA ASN A 384 24.30 -3.86 -1.39
C ASN A 384 25.75 -4.36 -1.41
N ALA A 385 26.52 -4.02 -0.37
CA ALA A 385 27.93 -4.40 -0.21
C ALA A 385 28.13 -5.28 1.04
N ALA A 386 28.58 -6.53 0.88
CA ALA A 386 28.70 -7.48 1.99
C ALA A 386 30.03 -8.26 2.02
N ALA A 387 30.78 -8.15 3.14
CA ALA A 387 32.09 -8.80 3.29
C ALA A 387 32.23 -9.70 4.53
N TRP A 388 32.88 -10.86 4.36
CA TRP A 388 33.16 -11.81 5.46
C TRP A 388 34.64 -11.95 5.84
N ILE A 389 35.58 -12.02 4.88
CA ILE A 389 36.96 -11.53 5.05
C ILE A 389 37.42 -11.05 3.66
N GLY A 390 37.59 -9.75 3.45
CA GLY A 390 37.80 -9.18 2.11
C GLY A 390 37.13 -7.82 1.92
N ASN A 391 37.20 -7.29 0.70
CA ASN A 391 36.65 -6.01 0.30
C ASN A 391 35.39 -6.20 -0.55
N SER A 392 34.37 -5.35 -0.35
CA SER A 392 33.25 -5.22 -1.28
C SER A 392 32.88 -3.75 -1.45
N LEU A 393 32.71 -3.31 -2.69
CA LEU A 393 32.34 -1.93 -2.99
C LEU A 393 31.17 -1.88 -3.96
N VAL A 394 30.23 -1.00 -3.66
CA VAL A 394 29.23 -0.50 -4.61
C VAL A 394 29.37 1.02 -4.70
N GLY A 395 29.43 1.52 -5.93
CA GLY A 395 29.53 2.93 -6.30
C GLY A 395 30.85 3.61 -5.90
N GLY A 396 30.77 4.91 -5.64
CA GLY A 396 31.92 5.77 -5.37
C GLY A 396 32.62 5.47 -4.04
N GLY A 397 33.71 4.71 -4.06
CA GLY A 397 34.54 4.46 -2.88
C GLY A 397 35.38 5.66 -2.42
N ALA A 398 35.95 5.58 -1.21
CA ALA A 398 36.68 6.68 -0.56
C ALA A 398 37.87 7.28 -1.35
N ASP A 399 38.43 6.55 -2.33
CA ASP A 399 39.50 7.00 -3.23
C ASP A 399 39.01 7.25 -4.69
N ARG A 400 37.72 7.00 -5.00
CA ARG A 400 37.13 7.12 -6.35
C ARG A 400 36.24 8.38 -6.43
N GLN A 401 36.71 9.41 -7.14
CA GLN A 401 35.86 10.53 -7.54
C GLN A 401 35.18 10.21 -8.88
N GLY A 402 33.96 9.68 -8.80
CA GLY A 402 33.16 9.21 -9.93
C GLY A 402 32.78 7.74 -9.77
N GLY A 403 31.50 7.42 -9.96
CA GLY A 403 30.88 6.11 -9.69
C GLY A 403 29.66 6.25 -8.78
N GLY A 404 28.60 5.50 -9.08
CA GLY A 404 27.29 5.55 -8.41
C GLY A 404 26.36 4.49 -9.02
N VAL A 405 25.27 4.16 -8.32
CA VAL A 405 24.28 3.18 -8.78
C VAL A 405 22.90 3.79 -8.80
N ASP A 406 22.36 3.95 -10.01
CA ASP A 406 21.01 4.43 -10.24
C ASP A 406 20.05 3.23 -10.20
N LEU A 407 18.93 3.37 -9.50
CA LEU A 407 17.93 2.34 -9.31
C LEU A 407 16.55 2.94 -9.56
N GLY A 408 15.78 2.42 -10.52
CA GLY A 408 14.37 2.79 -10.65
C GLY A 408 13.41 1.60 -10.73
N SER A 409 12.23 1.74 -10.13
CA SER A 409 11.20 0.71 -10.15
C SER A 409 9.80 1.31 -10.26
N ASP A 410 9.15 1.08 -11.39
CA ASP A 410 7.75 1.45 -11.65
C ASP A 410 6.84 0.21 -11.56
N ALA A 411 5.71 0.33 -10.87
CA ALA A 411 4.62 -0.63 -10.92
C ALA A 411 3.25 0.09 -11.01
N GLN A 412 2.52 -0.12 -12.11
CA GLN A 412 1.19 0.46 -12.35
C GLN A 412 0.14 -0.64 -12.56
N ALA A 413 -0.96 -0.60 -11.79
CA ALA A 413 -2.01 -1.63 -11.82
C ALA A 413 -3.44 -1.05 -11.94
N GLY A 414 -4.02 -1.16 -13.14
CA GLY A 414 -5.39 -0.76 -13.48
C GLY A 414 -5.60 0.75 -13.47
N GLY A 415 -6.80 1.22 -13.12
CA GLY A 415 -7.12 2.65 -13.21
C GLY A 415 -8.52 2.99 -12.73
N PHE A 416 -9.08 4.08 -13.24
CA PHE A 416 -10.41 4.54 -12.84
C PHE A 416 -11.49 3.55 -13.31
N THR A 417 -12.54 3.37 -12.51
CA THR A 417 -13.63 2.45 -12.83
C THR A 417 -14.98 3.14 -12.74
N SER A 418 -15.81 2.97 -13.77
CA SER A 418 -17.15 3.56 -13.82
C SER A 418 -18.23 2.55 -14.17
N THR A 419 -19.38 2.64 -13.50
CA THR A 419 -20.58 1.88 -13.87
C THR A 419 -21.89 2.64 -13.62
N SER A 420 -23.02 2.05 -14.00
CA SER A 420 -24.37 2.49 -13.66
C SER A 420 -25.30 1.30 -13.42
N GLY A 421 -26.43 1.55 -12.77
CA GLY A 421 -27.46 0.59 -12.44
C GLY A 421 -28.80 1.28 -12.22
N GLU A 422 -29.16 2.20 -13.11
CA GLU A 422 -30.38 3.00 -13.00
C GLU A 422 -31.65 2.14 -13.24
N ASP A 423 -32.69 2.36 -12.44
CA ASP A 423 -33.95 1.59 -12.44
C ASP A 423 -33.76 0.04 -12.36
N ALA A 424 -32.62 -0.41 -11.82
CA ALA A 424 -32.18 -1.80 -11.83
C ALA A 424 -32.24 -2.49 -10.45
N ALA A 425 -31.90 -3.79 -10.39
CA ALA A 425 -31.85 -4.56 -9.15
C ALA A 425 -30.56 -5.38 -9.01
N GLY A 426 -29.72 -5.04 -8.03
CA GLY A 426 -28.43 -5.69 -7.80
C GLY A 426 -27.37 -5.37 -8.85
N SER A 427 -27.46 -4.21 -9.49
CA SER A 427 -26.66 -3.82 -10.67
C SER A 427 -25.79 -2.59 -10.41
N GLY A 428 -24.70 -2.44 -11.15
CA GLY A 428 -23.81 -1.28 -11.02
C GLY A 428 -22.99 -1.24 -9.71
N ASN A 429 -22.77 -2.37 -9.04
CA ASN A 429 -21.98 -2.40 -7.81
C ASN A 429 -20.48 -2.60 -8.12
N ILE A 430 -19.59 -1.93 -7.39
CA ILE A 430 -18.13 -2.03 -7.53
C ILE A 430 -17.52 -2.61 -6.25
N ALA A 431 -16.67 -3.64 -6.39
CA ALA A 431 -15.79 -4.13 -5.35
C ALA A 431 -14.32 -3.91 -5.76
N ASP A 432 -13.66 -3.00 -5.07
CA ASP A 432 -12.37 -2.42 -5.43
C ASP A 432 -11.32 -2.74 -4.35
N ALA A 433 -10.15 -3.22 -4.76
CA ALA A 433 -9.06 -3.58 -3.84
C ALA A 433 -7.68 -3.26 -4.44
N PRO A 434 -7.32 -1.97 -4.56
CA PRO A 434 -6.00 -1.56 -5.01
C PRO A 434 -4.96 -1.72 -3.90
N VAL A 435 -3.74 -2.12 -4.22
CA VAL A 435 -2.69 -2.39 -3.22
C VAL A 435 -1.35 -1.89 -3.76
N ALA A 436 -0.74 -0.88 -3.13
CA ALA A 436 0.58 -0.37 -3.52
C ALA A 436 1.58 -0.54 -2.37
N LEU A 437 2.55 -1.46 -2.49
CA LEU A 437 3.43 -1.86 -1.37
C LEU A 437 4.88 -2.17 -1.79
N PRO A 438 5.75 -1.18 -2.11
CA PRO A 438 7.18 -1.42 -2.29
C PRO A 438 7.85 -2.11 -1.09
N VAL A 439 8.76 -3.05 -1.37
CA VAL A 439 9.57 -3.76 -0.36
C VAL A 439 11.03 -3.79 -0.79
N GLU A 440 11.90 -3.10 -0.04
CA GLU A 440 13.23 -2.75 -0.53
C GLU A 440 14.36 -2.93 0.49
N ALA A 441 15.53 -3.35 -0.01
CA ALA A 441 16.77 -3.35 0.76
C ALA A 441 17.92 -2.94 -0.15
N PHE A 442 18.38 -1.70 -0.03
CA PHE A 442 19.41 -1.17 -0.92
C PHE A 442 20.53 -0.39 -0.22
N CYS A 443 21.71 -0.49 -0.82
CA CYS A 443 22.92 0.21 -0.39
C CYS A 443 23.24 0.08 1.10
N VAL A 444 23.06 -1.14 1.60
CA VAL A 444 23.52 -1.61 2.90
C VAL A 444 24.96 -2.08 2.80
N GLY A 445 25.83 -1.52 3.63
CA GLY A 445 27.20 -2.01 3.88
C GLY A 445 27.24 -2.91 5.13
N GLY A 446 27.65 -4.17 4.97
CA GLY A 446 27.74 -5.15 6.07
C GLY A 446 29.11 -5.81 6.20
N THR A 447 29.63 -5.96 7.43
CA THR A 447 30.94 -6.60 7.63
C THR A 447 31.18 -7.46 8.88
N TRP A 448 31.95 -8.54 8.68
CA TRP A 448 32.64 -9.32 9.72
C TRP A 448 34.15 -9.47 9.37
N ILE A 449 34.90 -8.35 9.16
CA ILE A 449 36.33 -8.21 8.76
C ILE A 449 36.56 -8.03 7.22
N GLY A 450 35.91 -7.13 6.48
CA GLY A 450 36.19 -5.68 6.57
C GLY A 450 37.09 -5.27 5.40
N ASN A 451 36.70 -4.39 4.47
CA ASN A 451 35.58 -3.43 4.49
C ASN A 451 34.41 -3.84 3.57
N ALA A 452 33.20 -3.29 3.77
CA ALA A 452 32.21 -3.22 2.69
C ALA A 452 31.42 -1.90 2.66
N HIS A 453 31.57 -1.13 1.58
CA HIS A 453 30.97 0.19 1.38
C HIS A 453 29.96 0.13 0.25
N ALA A 454 28.76 0.66 0.46
CA ALA A 454 27.81 0.99 -0.60
C ALA A 454 27.56 2.50 -0.55
N SER A 455 27.79 3.22 -1.65
CA SER A 455 27.73 4.68 -1.63
C SER A 455 27.53 5.30 -3.01
N GLY A 456 26.77 6.40 -3.04
CA GLY A 456 26.34 7.06 -4.27
C GLY A 456 25.24 6.26 -4.97
N CYS A 457 24.25 5.82 -4.20
CA CYS A 457 23.07 5.16 -4.74
C CYS A 457 21.89 6.11 -4.71
N ASP A 458 21.20 6.26 -5.82
CA ASP A 458 19.99 7.05 -5.94
C ASP A 458 18.85 6.10 -6.39
N ASN A 459 17.79 5.99 -5.58
CA ASN A 459 16.62 5.14 -5.84
C ASN A 459 15.40 5.99 -6.18
N ASP A 460 14.66 5.63 -7.23
CA ASP A 460 13.39 6.25 -7.62
C ASP A 460 12.32 5.17 -7.74
N VAL A 461 11.15 5.37 -7.13
CA VAL A 461 10.11 4.33 -7.05
C VAL A 461 8.73 4.95 -7.21
N GLU A 462 8.00 4.48 -8.22
CA GLU A 462 6.60 4.79 -8.45
C GLU A 462 5.77 3.50 -8.34
N ALA A 463 4.75 3.50 -7.49
CA ALA A 463 3.86 2.37 -7.30
C ALA A 463 2.40 2.85 -7.26
N GLU A 464 1.69 2.73 -8.37
CA GLU A 464 0.30 3.14 -8.51
C GLU A 464 -0.65 1.94 -8.65
N ALA A 465 -1.67 1.88 -7.81
CA ALA A 465 -2.73 0.88 -7.87
C ALA A 465 -4.10 1.56 -7.94
N GLY A 466 -4.70 1.60 -9.13
CA GLY A 466 -5.99 2.25 -9.38
C GLY A 466 -6.01 3.77 -9.13
N SER A 467 -7.11 4.43 -9.51
CA SER A 467 -7.23 5.89 -9.36
C SER A 467 -8.62 6.40 -8.94
N GLY A 468 -9.59 5.49 -8.76
CA GLY A 468 -10.90 5.82 -8.20
C GLY A 468 -12.06 5.06 -8.85
N THR A 469 -13.24 5.29 -8.31
CA THR A 469 -14.48 4.60 -8.67
C THR A 469 -15.65 5.56 -8.75
N TYR A 470 -16.57 5.32 -9.67
CA TYR A 470 -17.84 6.06 -9.77
C TYR A 470 -19.00 5.17 -10.21
N THR A 471 -20.16 5.29 -9.55
CA THR A 471 -21.36 4.57 -9.97
C THR A 471 -22.66 5.38 -9.78
N THR A 472 -23.73 4.98 -10.46
CA THR A 472 -25.09 5.49 -10.21
C THR A 472 -26.07 4.34 -10.01
N GLY A 473 -27.01 4.51 -9.09
CA GLY A 473 -28.05 3.55 -8.74
C GLY A 473 -29.41 4.22 -8.52
N ASN A 474 -29.71 5.25 -9.31
CA ASN A 474 -30.97 5.99 -9.25
C ASN A 474 -32.17 5.05 -9.52
N GLY A 475 -33.25 5.16 -8.75
CA GLY A 475 -34.45 4.29 -8.87
C GLY A 475 -34.24 2.80 -8.54
N SER A 476 -33.02 2.40 -8.16
CA SER A 476 -32.61 0.99 -8.08
C SER A 476 -32.89 0.31 -6.73
N PHE A 477 -32.72 -1.01 -6.68
CA PHE A 477 -32.69 -1.80 -5.45
C PHE A 477 -31.35 -2.53 -5.31
N LEU A 478 -30.58 -2.23 -4.25
CA LEU A 478 -29.22 -2.77 -4.02
C LEU A 478 -28.27 -2.56 -5.22
N GLY A 479 -28.39 -1.41 -5.90
CA GLY A 479 -27.56 -1.01 -7.02
C GLY A 479 -26.63 0.14 -6.70
N GLY A 480 -25.61 0.37 -7.53
CA GLY A 480 -24.72 1.51 -7.35
C GLY A 480 -23.98 1.56 -6.01
N ASN A 481 -23.61 0.43 -5.40
CA ASN A 481 -22.84 0.43 -4.16
C ASN A 481 -21.35 0.19 -4.45
N THR A 482 -20.47 0.88 -3.74
CA THR A 482 -19.01 0.69 -3.82
C THR A 482 -18.43 0.27 -2.48
N VAL A 483 -17.53 -0.72 -2.50
CA VAL A 483 -16.59 -0.99 -1.42
C VAL A 483 -15.16 -0.90 -1.95
N SER A 484 -14.30 -0.12 -1.29
CA SER A 484 -12.87 0.00 -1.60
C SER A 484 -12.02 -0.14 -0.34
N ALA A 485 -10.90 -0.84 -0.40
CA ALA A 485 -10.00 -1.00 0.74
C ALA A 485 -8.52 -0.92 0.31
N PRO A 486 -7.99 0.30 0.03
CA PRO A 486 -6.65 0.44 -0.51
C PRO A 486 -5.56 0.58 0.56
N PRO A 487 -4.66 -0.39 0.76
CA PRO A 487 -3.38 -0.15 1.42
C PRO A 487 -2.34 0.45 0.46
N ALA A 488 -1.76 1.57 0.85
CA ALA A 488 -0.52 2.14 0.35
C ALA A 488 0.53 2.09 1.49
N GLY A 489 1.78 1.78 1.20
CA GLY A 489 2.83 1.73 2.23
C GLY A 489 4.15 1.16 1.72
N THR A 490 5.14 1.07 2.59
CA THR A 490 6.53 0.73 2.24
C THR A 490 7.15 -0.14 3.34
N VAL A 491 8.07 -1.04 3.00
CA VAL A 491 8.86 -1.81 4.00
C VAL A 491 10.34 -1.90 3.61
N GLU A 492 11.19 -1.08 4.23
CA GLU A 492 12.46 -0.70 3.59
C GLU A 492 13.65 -0.55 4.54
N VAL A 493 14.85 -0.88 4.03
CA VAL A 493 16.12 -0.72 4.76
C VAL A 493 17.22 -0.20 3.83
N PHE A 494 17.72 1.02 4.06
CA PHE A 494 18.72 1.63 3.19
C PHE A 494 19.73 2.58 3.87
N GLY A 495 20.86 2.83 3.22
CA GLY A 495 21.92 3.69 3.77
C GLY A 495 22.45 3.19 5.13
N VAL A 496 22.52 1.87 5.35
CA VAL A 496 22.91 1.25 6.63
C VAL A 496 24.35 0.76 6.59
N GLY A 497 25.15 1.11 7.60
CA GLY A 497 26.52 0.62 7.79
C GLY A 497 26.71 -0.20 9.07
N GLY A 498 26.79 -1.53 8.95
CA GLY A 498 26.89 -2.47 10.08
C GLY A 498 28.26 -3.15 10.21
N SER A 499 28.89 -3.05 11.40
CA SER A 499 30.27 -3.51 11.63
C SER A 499 30.44 -4.47 12.81
N TRP A 500 31.08 -5.62 12.57
CA TRP A 500 31.57 -6.52 13.63
C TRP A 500 33.11 -6.67 13.71
N ILE A 501 33.86 -6.50 12.60
CA ILE A 501 35.20 -5.88 12.60
C ILE A 501 35.29 -5.03 11.31
N GLY A 502 35.46 -3.72 11.45
CA GLY A 502 35.15 -2.73 10.39
C GLY A 502 36.07 -2.68 9.15
N ASN A 503 35.74 -1.85 8.14
CA ASN A 503 34.63 -0.87 8.08
C ASN A 503 33.38 -1.40 7.36
N ALA A 504 32.23 -0.75 7.56
CA ALA A 504 31.18 -0.75 6.55
C ALA A 504 30.37 0.55 6.55
N SER A 505 29.98 1.03 5.36
CA SER A 505 29.07 2.17 5.23
C SER A 505 27.97 1.94 4.21
N GLY A 506 26.83 2.59 4.43
CA GLY A 506 25.80 2.80 3.41
C GLY A 506 25.58 4.30 3.23
N SER A 507 25.49 4.79 1.99
CA SER A 507 25.00 6.14 1.68
C SER A 507 24.05 6.11 0.48
N ALA A 508 22.83 6.62 0.65
CA ALA A 508 21.83 6.59 -0.41
C ALA A 508 20.88 7.81 -0.40
N THR A 509 20.36 8.16 -1.59
CA THR A 509 19.24 9.07 -1.79
C THR A 509 18.03 8.28 -2.27
N GLU A 510 16.83 8.73 -1.93
CA GLU A 510 15.59 8.12 -2.40
C GLU A 510 14.52 9.17 -2.72
N THR A 511 13.83 8.97 -3.85
CA THR A 511 12.55 9.60 -4.18
C THR A 511 11.50 8.50 -4.31
N LYS A 512 10.29 8.74 -3.80
CA LYS A 512 9.26 7.70 -3.75
C LYS A 512 7.85 8.26 -3.84
N ASP A 513 7.02 7.69 -4.70
CA ASP A 513 5.59 7.96 -4.77
C ASP A 513 4.80 6.64 -4.79
N VAL A 514 3.89 6.48 -3.83
CA VAL A 514 3.08 5.26 -3.65
C VAL A 514 1.61 5.67 -3.56
N LYS A 515 0.79 5.29 -4.54
CA LYS A 515 -0.64 5.62 -4.62
C LYS A 515 -1.48 4.35 -4.68
N ALA A 516 -2.47 4.22 -3.79
CA ALA A 516 -3.47 3.16 -3.88
C ALA A 516 -4.89 3.72 -3.80
N GLY A 517 -5.69 3.51 -4.84
CA GLY A 517 -7.06 4.00 -4.93
C GLY A 517 -7.16 5.51 -5.16
N GLY A 518 -8.35 6.07 -4.91
CA GLY A 518 -8.61 7.49 -5.12
C GLY A 518 -10.02 7.89 -4.75
N TYR A 519 -10.63 8.78 -5.52
CA TYR A 519 -12.01 9.22 -5.33
C TYR A 519 -13.00 8.06 -5.41
N ASN A 520 -14.03 8.06 -4.55
CA ASN A 520 -15.08 7.06 -4.54
C ASN A 520 -16.46 7.73 -4.55
N GLY A 521 -17.12 7.71 -5.71
CA GLY A 521 -18.40 8.40 -5.94
C GLY A 521 -19.56 7.45 -6.17
N SER A 522 -20.73 7.79 -5.62
CA SER A 522 -21.97 7.09 -5.94
C SER A 522 -23.22 7.99 -5.91
N GLN A 523 -24.28 7.56 -6.60
CA GLN A 523 -25.62 8.16 -6.54
C GLN A 523 -26.70 7.09 -6.30
N GLY A 524 -27.77 7.46 -5.61
CA GLY A 524 -28.86 6.54 -5.24
C GLY A 524 -30.21 7.24 -5.03
N ASN A 525 -30.56 8.23 -5.84
CA ASN A 525 -31.84 8.94 -5.74
C ASN A 525 -33.04 7.99 -5.90
N ASP A 526 -34.16 8.23 -5.20
CA ASP A 526 -35.43 7.48 -5.29
C ASP A 526 -35.30 5.93 -5.20
N SER A 527 -34.24 5.43 -4.55
CA SER A 527 -33.81 4.03 -4.56
C SER A 527 -34.13 3.24 -3.26
N THR A 528 -33.59 2.02 -3.11
CA THR A 528 -33.57 1.30 -1.82
C THR A 528 -32.30 0.45 -1.65
N GLY A 529 -31.50 0.78 -0.64
CA GLY A 529 -30.25 0.05 -0.34
C GLY A 529 -29.13 0.30 -1.35
N SER A 530 -29.18 1.45 -2.02
CA SER A 530 -28.36 1.76 -3.20
C SER A 530 -27.51 2.99 -2.99
N GLY A 531 -26.52 3.22 -3.84
CA GLY A 531 -25.72 4.45 -3.78
C GLY A 531 -24.72 4.53 -2.62
N ASN A 532 -24.53 3.45 -1.83
CA ASN A 532 -23.71 3.49 -0.61
C ASN A 532 -22.22 3.31 -0.92
N VAL A 533 -21.35 3.95 -0.14
CA VAL A 533 -19.89 3.87 -0.26
C VAL A 533 -19.29 3.41 1.07
N VAL A 534 -18.38 2.43 1.01
CA VAL A 534 -17.54 2.00 2.13
C VAL A 534 -16.07 2.06 1.71
N GLN A 535 -15.25 2.79 2.46
CA GLN A 535 -13.81 2.90 2.19
C GLN A 535 -12.94 2.76 3.45
N THR A 536 -11.88 1.96 3.37
CA THR A 536 -10.88 1.81 4.47
C THR A 536 -9.45 2.01 3.94
N PRO A 537 -9.08 3.24 3.54
CA PRO A 537 -7.73 3.54 3.06
C PRO A 537 -6.70 3.49 4.21
N VAL A 538 -5.54 2.91 3.94
CA VAL A 538 -4.40 2.85 4.87
C VAL A 538 -3.15 3.34 4.17
N ALA A 539 -2.47 4.34 4.73
CA ALA A 539 -1.14 4.81 4.35
C ALA A 539 -0.15 4.46 5.48
N LEU A 540 0.81 3.57 5.20
CA LEU A 540 1.70 2.99 6.22
C LEU A 540 3.14 2.84 5.73
N PRO A 541 3.95 3.92 5.71
CA PRO A 541 5.38 3.79 5.44
C PRO A 541 6.15 3.26 6.66
N ALA A 542 6.96 2.21 6.48
CA ALA A 542 7.62 1.49 7.58
C ALA A 542 9.11 1.18 7.29
N GLU A 543 10.02 2.10 7.66
CA GLU A 543 11.42 2.08 7.18
C GLU A 543 12.50 2.16 8.28
N VAL A 544 13.72 1.72 7.93
CA VAL A 544 14.94 1.89 8.73
C VAL A 544 16.10 2.39 7.85
N PHE A 545 16.56 3.63 8.05
CA PHE A 545 17.58 4.23 7.17
C PHE A 545 18.65 5.09 7.85
N GLY A 546 19.80 5.26 7.20
CA GLY A 546 20.90 6.09 7.73
C GLY A 546 21.44 5.61 9.08
N VAL A 547 21.51 4.29 9.29
CA VAL A 547 21.91 3.67 10.58
C VAL A 547 23.37 3.22 10.55
N GLY A 548 24.18 3.67 11.51
CA GLY A 548 25.57 3.24 11.69
C GLY A 548 25.78 2.45 12.98
N GLY A 549 26.03 1.14 12.86
CA GLY A 549 26.21 0.22 13.98
C GLY A 549 27.62 -0.39 14.06
N SER A 550 28.23 -0.45 15.26
CA SER A 550 29.57 -1.03 15.44
C SER A 550 29.77 -1.86 16.71
N TRP A 551 30.46 -3.00 16.58
CA TRP A 551 31.07 -3.76 17.68
C TRP A 551 32.60 -3.65 17.73
N ILE A 552 33.30 -3.57 16.60
CA ILE A 552 34.74 -3.30 16.52
C ILE A 552 35.01 -2.55 15.22
N GLY A 553 35.67 -1.39 15.27
CA GLY A 553 35.95 -0.56 14.07
C GLY A 553 34.89 0.53 13.86
N GLN A 554 34.55 0.83 12.61
CA GLN A 554 33.61 1.89 12.22
C GLN A 554 32.42 1.34 11.43
N GLY A 555 31.21 1.79 11.76
CA GLY A 555 29.99 1.62 10.96
C GLY A 555 29.35 2.99 10.72
N ALA A 556 29.00 3.31 9.47
CA ALA A 556 28.46 4.61 9.08
C ALA A 556 27.24 4.48 8.15
N GLY A 557 26.11 5.09 8.52
CA GLY A 557 24.94 5.20 7.66
C GLY A 557 24.66 6.66 7.34
N GLU A 558 24.36 6.95 6.07
CA GLU A 558 23.92 8.26 5.58
C GLU A 558 22.74 8.02 4.63
N ALA A 559 21.69 8.83 4.73
CA ALA A 559 20.47 8.65 3.94
C ALA A 559 19.75 9.97 3.71
N SER A 560 19.17 10.16 2.52
CA SER A 560 18.22 11.24 2.24
C SER A 560 17.00 10.68 1.54
N GLU A 561 15.81 11.12 1.92
CA GLU A 561 14.55 10.61 1.41
C GLU A 561 13.54 11.74 1.15
N THR A 562 12.83 11.68 0.02
CA THR A 562 11.58 12.41 -0.22
C THR A 562 10.51 11.40 -0.64
N LYS A 563 9.44 11.27 0.14
CA LYS A 563 8.42 10.23 -0.05
C LYS A 563 7.00 10.78 0.06
N THR A 564 6.15 10.40 -0.90
CA THR A 564 4.69 10.59 -0.85
C THR A 564 3.99 9.23 -0.81
N VAL A 565 3.16 8.99 0.21
CA VAL A 565 2.28 7.82 0.30
C VAL A 565 0.82 8.29 0.34
N THR A 566 0.04 7.96 -0.68
CA THR A 566 -1.38 8.34 -0.80
C THR A 566 -2.26 7.11 -0.86
N SER A 567 -3.29 7.07 -0.03
CA SER A 567 -4.25 5.97 0.02
C SER A 567 -5.69 6.51 -0.04
N GLY A 568 -6.46 6.04 -1.02
CA GLY A 568 -7.84 6.45 -1.26
C GLY A 568 -7.99 7.94 -1.55
N GLY A 569 -9.17 8.48 -1.25
CA GLY A 569 -9.48 9.89 -1.46
C GLY A 569 -10.85 10.26 -0.90
N GLY A 570 -11.45 11.31 -1.47
CA GLY A 570 -12.78 11.77 -1.06
C GLY A 570 -13.89 10.78 -1.41
N GLY A 571 -14.80 10.57 -0.46
CA GLY A 571 -16.02 9.79 -0.65
C GLY A 571 -17.22 10.71 -0.90
N ASN A 572 -18.01 10.46 -1.94
CA ASN A 572 -19.19 11.25 -2.27
C ASN A 572 -20.39 10.37 -2.58
N THR A 573 -21.47 10.51 -1.84
CA THR A 573 -22.77 9.88 -2.11
C THR A 573 -23.86 10.93 -2.30
N GLN A 574 -24.80 10.69 -3.21
CA GLN A 574 -25.94 11.61 -3.44
C GLN A 574 -27.26 10.85 -3.54
N ASP A 575 -28.24 11.26 -2.73
CA ASP A 575 -29.63 10.77 -2.69
C ASP A 575 -30.60 11.89 -2.28
N ASP A 576 -31.70 11.97 -3.03
CA ASP A 576 -32.99 12.54 -2.66
C ASP A 576 -34.08 11.42 -2.61
N ASN A 577 -34.81 11.35 -1.49
CA ASN A 577 -36.01 10.53 -1.24
C ASN A 577 -35.89 8.98 -1.20
N ALA A 578 -34.70 8.39 -1.17
CA ALA A 578 -34.56 6.93 -1.08
C ALA A 578 -34.64 6.35 0.35
N ALA A 579 -34.38 5.03 0.47
CA ALA A 579 -34.34 4.32 1.74
C ALA A 579 -33.10 3.42 1.90
N ALA A 580 -32.35 3.60 3.01
CA ALA A 580 -31.08 2.90 3.27
C ALA A 580 -30.00 3.14 2.19
N SER A 581 -29.99 4.35 1.62
CA SER A 581 -29.20 4.68 0.43
C SER A 581 -28.22 5.84 0.68
N ALA A 582 -27.21 5.97 -0.18
CA ALA A 582 -26.21 7.04 -0.12
C ALA A 582 -25.52 7.23 1.25
N ASN A 583 -25.36 6.17 2.04
CA ASN A 583 -24.57 6.21 3.26
C ASN A 583 -23.08 6.08 2.92
N LEU A 584 -22.23 6.81 3.64
CA LEU A 584 -20.78 6.79 3.50
C LEU A 584 -20.16 6.26 4.80
N VAL A 585 -19.27 5.26 4.70
CA VAL A 585 -18.43 4.82 5.82
C VAL A 585 -16.98 4.96 5.41
N GLN A 586 -16.18 5.72 6.16
CA GLN A 586 -14.75 5.89 5.92
C GLN A 586 -13.88 5.70 7.17
N VAL A 587 -12.89 4.81 7.07
CA VAL A 587 -11.91 4.56 8.16
C VAL A 587 -10.50 4.74 7.62
N PRO A 588 -10.06 5.99 7.37
CA PRO A 588 -8.72 6.26 6.87
C PRO A 588 -7.68 6.18 8.00
N VAL A 589 -6.54 5.55 7.73
CA VAL A 589 -5.41 5.47 8.67
C VAL A 589 -4.13 5.93 7.98
N SER A 590 -3.47 6.97 8.50
CA SER A 590 -2.14 7.40 8.09
C SER A 590 -1.18 7.24 9.26
N ALA A 591 -0.15 6.40 9.13
CA ALA A 591 0.75 6.10 10.25
C ALA A 591 2.20 5.81 9.80
N PRO A 592 3.02 6.84 9.56
CA PRO A 592 4.46 6.68 9.34
C PRO A 592 5.17 6.04 10.55
N VAL A 593 5.89 4.93 10.35
CA VAL A 593 6.64 4.20 11.39
C VAL A 593 8.11 4.05 11.00
N GLN A 594 8.97 4.99 11.42
CA GLN A 594 10.32 5.11 10.87
C GLN A 594 11.41 5.14 11.94
N ALA A 595 12.60 4.59 11.63
CA ALA A 595 13.76 4.66 12.51
C ALA A 595 15.04 5.06 11.75
N PHE A 596 15.59 6.26 11.99
CA PHE A 596 16.63 6.81 11.11
C PHE A 596 17.71 7.68 11.77
N GLY A 597 18.88 7.80 11.14
CA GLY A 597 19.98 8.63 11.66
C GLY A 597 20.53 8.14 13.00
N ILE A 598 20.58 6.82 13.22
CA ILE A 598 20.95 6.20 14.50
C ILE A 598 22.43 5.79 14.50
N GLY A 599 23.21 6.32 15.44
CA GLY A 599 24.62 5.97 15.65
C GLY A 599 24.85 5.14 16.91
N GLY A 600 25.03 3.82 16.75
CA GLY A 600 25.17 2.86 17.85
C GLY A 600 26.54 2.17 17.91
N ALA A 601 27.21 2.17 19.08
CA ALA A 601 28.46 1.44 19.28
C ALA A 601 28.53 0.66 20.59
N TRP A 602 28.69 -0.66 20.51
CA TRP A 602 29.01 -1.44 21.71
C TRP A 602 30.50 -1.32 22.06
N ILE A 603 31.38 -1.54 21.07
CA ILE A 603 32.76 -1.04 21.08
C ILE A 603 33.04 -0.44 19.69
N GLY A 604 33.91 0.57 19.59
CA GLY A 604 34.25 1.22 18.31
C GLY A 604 33.49 2.53 18.06
N GLN A 605 33.11 2.79 16.80
CA GLN A 605 32.39 3.99 16.38
C GLN A 605 31.20 3.65 15.49
N GLY A 606 29.99 4.09 15.86
CA GLY A 606 28.79 4.12 15.02
C GLY A 606 28.42 5.56 14.67
N SER A 607 28.03 5.81 13.43
CA SER A 607 27.59 7.12 12.95
C SER A 607 26.37 6.97 12.05
N GLY A 608 25.22 7.51 12.42
CA GLY A 608 24.04 7.58 11.57
C GLY A 608 23.68 9.03 11.27
N ALA A 609 23.44 9.33 10.01
CA ALA A 609 22.95 10.62 9.51
C ALA A 609 21.75 10.36 8.59
N ALA A 610 20.67 11.13 8.71
CA ALA A 610 19.51 10.97 7.83
C ALA A 610 18.70 12.26 7.65
N THR A 611 18.19 12.51 6.46
CA THR A 611 17.19 13.55 6.17
C THR A 611 15.96 12.91 5.53
N THR A 612 14.75 13.24 6.00
CA THR A 612 13.49 12.74 5.40
C THR A 612 12.46 13.86 5.28
N ASP A 613 11.77 13.85 4.15
CA ASP A 613 10.55 14.60 3.86
C ASP A 613 9.46 13.60 3.49
N THR A 614 8.58 13.28 4.45
CA THR A 614 7.55 12.23 4.31
C THR A 614 6.15 12.85 4.33
N THR A 615 5.45 12.82 3.20
CA THR A 615 4.01 13.11 3.11
C THR A 615 3.22 11.79 3.10
N SER A 616 2.23 11.65 4.00
CA SER A 616 1.41 10.44 4.14
C SER A 616 -0.07 10.78 4.30
N THR A 617 -0.88 10.49 3.27
CA THR A 617 -2.30 10.87 3.21
C THR A 617 -3.19 9.63 3.07
N ALA A 618 -4.21 9.51 3.92
CA ALA A 618 -5.25 8.48 3.82
C ALA A 618 -6.65 9.08 3.76
N GLY A 619 -7.44 8.72 2.75
CA GLY A 619 -8.80 9.21 2.54
C GLY A 619 -8.87 10.71 2.20
N GLY A 620 -10.01 11.32 2.51
CA GLY A 620 -10.24 12.75 2.29
C GLY A 620 -11.64 13.18 2.71
N ILE A 621 -12.14 14.23 2.06
CA ILE A 621 -13.47 14.83 2.31
C ILE A 621 -14.58 13.77 2.12
N GLY A 622 -15.50 13.71 3.08
CA GLY A 622 -16.73 12.93 3.00
C GLY A 622 -17.93 13.82 2.66
N HIS A 623 -18.68 13.47 1.62
CA HIS A 623 -19.95 14.11 1.27
C HIS A 623 -21.05 13.07 1.12
N ALA A 624 -22.23 13.34 1.69
CA ALA A 624 -23.41 12.50 1.53
C ALA A 624 -24.69 13.36 1.44
N THR A 625 -25.75 12.89 0.78
CA THR A 625 -27.09 13.51 0.93
C THR A 625 -28.15 12.46 1.20
N GLY A 626 -29.20 12.83 1.93
CA GLY A 626 -30.32 11.95 2.28
C GLY A 626 -31.63 12.72 2.47
N LYS A 627 -31.81 13.79 1.68
CA LYS A 627 -32.96 14.69 1.80
C LYS A 627 -34.27 13.94 1.54
N GLY A 628 -35.24 14.07 2.44
CA GLY A 628 -36.52 13.35 2.38
C GLY A 628 -36.43 11.83 2.56
N GLY A 629 -35.23 11.24 2.66
CA GLY A 629 -35.02 9.79 2.72
C GLY A 629 -35.19 9.17 4.11
N PHE A 630 -35.07 7.84 4.18
CA PHE A 630 -35.10 7.07 5.43
C PHE A 630 -33.85 6.20 5.57
N LEU A 631 -33.06 6.33 6.64
CA LEU A 631 -31.72 5.70 6.71
C LEU A 631 -30.79 6.13 5.56
N SER A 632 -30.96 7.35 5.04
CA SER A 632 -30.20 7.86 3.89
C SER A 632 -29.17 8.92 4.24
N GLY A 633 -28.08 8.99 3.49
CA GLY A 633 -27.10 10.08 3.60
C GLY A 633 -26.31 10.11 4.90
N ASN A 634 -26.27 9.04 5.70
CA ASN A 634 -25.53 9.06 6.97
C ASN A 634 -24.02 8.83 6.72
N ILE A 635 -23.18 9.50 7.49
CA ILE A 635 -21.71 9.38 7.45
C ILE A 635 -21.21 8.72 8.73
N GLY A 636 -20.36 7.70 8.59
CA GLY A 636 -19.55 7.14 9.68
C GLY A 636 -18.06 7.33 9.38
N ALA A 637 -17.32 8.05 10.23
CA ALA A 637 -15.91 8.35 10.03
C ALA A 637 -15.04 7.96 11.25
N ALA A 638 -13.90 7.33 11.03
CA ALA A 638 -12.91 7.08 12.10
C ALA A 638 -11.48 7.30 11.58
N PRO A 639 -11.09 8.56 11.29
CA PRO A 639 -9.76 8.87 10.78
C PRO A 639 -8.70 8.79 11.88
N VAL A 640 -7.55 8.19 11.58
CA VAL A 640 -6.40 8.10 12.50
C VAL A 640 -5.13 8.58 11.80
N SER A 641 -4.49 9.61 12.35
CA SER A 641 -3.14 10.04 11.94
C SER A 641 -2.17 9.80 13.10
N LEU A 642 -1.08 9.07 12.88
CA LEU A 642 -0.10 8.71 13.91
C LEU A 642 1.33 8.53 13.35
N PRO A 643 2.12 9.61 13.19
CA PRO A 643 3.58 9.51 13.04
C PRO A 643 4.23 8.93 14.31
N ALA A 644 4.96 7.83 14.15
CA ALA A 644 5.63 7.09 15.21
C ALA A 644 7.12 6.85 14.84
N GLN A 645 8.01 7.75 15.29
CA GLN A 645 9.38 7.85 14.74
C GLN A 645 10.47 7.80 15.82
N VAL A 646 11.64 7.22 15.48
CA VAL A 646 12.83 7.20 16.36
C VAL A 646 14.07 7.64 15.59
N HIS A 647 14.63 8.81 15.88
CA HIS A 647 15.70 9.36 15.02
C HIS A 647 16.80 10.20 15.69
N GLY A 648 17.96 10.31 15.03
CA GLY A 648 19.09 11.14 15.51
C GLY A 648 19.69 10.67 16.84
N ILE A 649 19.63 9.37 17.13
CA ILE A 649 19.99 8.78 18.44
C ILE A 649 21.48 8.40 18.50
N GLY A 650 22.19 8.89 19.52
CA GLY A 650 23.60 8.54 19.79
C GLY A 650 23.77 7.61 20.99
N GLY A 651 24.15 6.35 20.77
CA GLY A 651 24.28 5.35 21.84
C GLY A 651 25.64 4.66 21.88
N ALA A 652 26.29 4.57 23.05
CA ALA A 652 27.51 3.77 23.19
C ALA A 652 27.73 3.07 24.55
N TRP A 653 28.28 1.85 24.50
CA TRP A 653 28.79 1.15 25.70
C TRP A 653 30.25 1.54 25.99
N ILE A 654 31.21 1.17 25.15
CA ILE A 654 32.61 1.63 25.23
C ILE A 654 33.07 2.11 23.84
N GLY A 655 32.74 3.34 23.46
CA GLY A 655 33.02 3.83 22.11
C GLY A 655 32.40 5.17 21.79
N ASN A 656 32.22 5.44 20.50
CA ASN A 656 31.58 6.66 19.99
C ASN A 656 30.28 6.34 19.26
N GLY A 657 29.23 7.11 19.52
CA GLY A 657 27.93 6.95 18.86
C GLY A 657 27.39 8.32 18.44
N PHE A 658 27.30 8.56 17.13
CA PHE A 658 26.85 9.83 16.58
C PHE A 658 25.55 9.62 15.80
N GLY A 659 24.41 10.05 16.35
CA GLY A 659 23.15 10.15 15.63
C GLY A 659 22.88 11.59 15.23
N GLU A 660 22.53 11.80 13.97
CA GLU A 660 22.19 13.09 13.39
C GLU A 660 20.99 12.93 12.45
N SER A 661 20.00 13.82 12.52
CA SER A 661 18.81 13.70 11.66
C SER A 661 18.08 15.02 11.45
N GLU A 662 17.49 15.20 10.26
CA GLU A 662 16.46 16.20 10.02
C GLU A 662 15.17 15.50 9.55
N ASN A 663 14.05 15.80 10.17
CA ASN A 663 12.75 15.16 9.91
C ASN A 663 11.69 16.21 9.56
N VAL A 664 11.02 16.03 8.43
CA VAL A 664 9.76 16.68 8.06
C VAL A 664 8.74 15.58 7.80
N THR A 665 7.57 15.65 8.43
CA THR A 665 6.50 14.65 8.22
C THR A 665 5.12 15.28 8.26
N ASP A 666 4.41 15.23 7.14
CA ASP A 666 3.02 15.64 7.00
C ASP A 666 2.12 14.40 6.92
N SER A 667 1.35 14.13 7.97
CA SER A 667 0.47 12.97 8.09
C SER A 667 -0.99 13.40 8.17
N THR A 668 -1.80 13.03 7.18
CA THR A 668 -3.22 13.40 7.10
C THR A 668 -4.12 12.18 6.98
N ALA A 669 -5.19 12.12 7.76
CA ALA A 669 -6.22 11.08 7.68
C ALA A 669 -7.62 11.69 7.62
N GLY A 670 -8.37 11.40 6.55
CA GLY A 670 -9.70 11.95 6.31
C GLY A 670 -9.67 13.43 5.96
N GLY A 671 -10.76 14.12 6.27
CA GLY A 671 -10.98 15.55 6.03
C GLY A 671 -12.40 15.92 6.41
N ASP A 672 -12.89 17.05 5.91
CA ASP A 672 -14.22 17.58 6.21
C ASP A 672 -15.35 16.59 5.88
N LEU A 673 -16.40 16.59 6.70
CA LEU A 673 -17.60 15.78 6.54
C LEU A 673 -18.80 16.68 6.30
N SER A 674 -19.53 16.46 5.22
CA SER A 674 -20.68 17.28 4.83
C SER A 674 -21.88 16.41 4.48
N THR A 675 -23.05 16.68 5.08
CA THR A 675 -24.27 15.97 4.68
C THR A 675 -25.58 16.75 4.88
N THR A 676 -26.69 16.21 4.38
CA THR A 676 -28.03 16.78 4.58
C THR A 676 -29.07 15.67 4.79
N GLY A 677 -29.99 15.90 5.72
CA GLY A 677 -31.13 15.04 6.05
C GLY A 677 -32.46 15.81 6.11
N GLU A 678 -32.55 16.97 5.45
CA GLU A 678 -33.72 17.85 5.44
C GLU A 678 -35.00 17.07 5.09
N GLY A 679 -36.02 17.11 5.96
CA GLY A 679 -37.28 16.39 5.80
C GLY A 679 -37.21 14.87 5.90
N GLY A 680 -36.02 14.27 6.07
CA GLY A 680 -35.81 12.82 6.16
C GLY A 680 -36.02 12.24 7.57
N SER A 681 -35.80 10.93 7.71
CA SER A 681 -35.84 10.26 9.01
C SER A 681 -34.71 9.25 9.19
N ILE A 682 -33.92 9.41 10.27
CA ILE A 682 -32.61 8.74 10.41
C ILE A 682 -31.73 9.07 9.18
N ALA A 683 -31.66 10.37 8.83
CA ALA A 683 -31.03 10.84 7.60
C ALA A 683 -30.02 11.97 7.85
N GLY A 684 -28.93 11.99 7.08
CA GLY A 684 -27.89 13.01 7.19
C GLY A 684 -27.21 13.10 8.57
N ASN A 685 -27.13 12.00 9.32
CA ASN A 685 -26.43 12.00 10.61
C ASN A 685 -24.94 11.70 10.41
N ILE A 686 -24.07 12.32 11.20
CA ILE A 686 -22.63 12.08 11.24
C ILE A 686 -22.28 11.36 12.56
N VAL A 687 -21.47 10.30 12.48
CA VAL A 687 -20.79 9.71 13.62
C VAL A 687 -19.30 9.72 13.32
N GLU A 688 -18.51 10.41 14.14
CA GLU A 688 -17.07 10.55 13.92
C GLU A 688 -16.21 10.28 15.17
N ALA A 689 -15.04 9.70 14.95
CA ALA A 689 -14.03 9.48 15.99
C ALA A 689 -12.61 9.75 15.46
N PRO A 690 -12.25 11.02 15.18
CA PRO A 690 -10.91 11.39 14.73
C PRO A 690 -9.86 11.20 15.83
N VAL A 691 -8.67 10.75 15.44
CA VAL A 691 -7.49 10.61 16.31
C VAL A 691 -6.26 11.23 15.64
N GLY A 692 -5.89 12.44 16.05
CA GLY A 692 -4.67 13.12 15.58
C GLY A 692 -3.55 12.98 16.61
N ALA A 693 -2.54 12.16 16.33
CA ALA A 693 -1.60 11.67 17.33
C ALA A 693 -0.13 11.76 16.88
N VAL A 694 0.81 11.90 17.83
CA VAL A 694 2.26 11.94 17.52
C VAL A 694 3.05 11.17 18.59
N ALA A 695 3.97 10.31 18.17
CA ALA A 695 4.78 9.46 19.06
C ALA A 695 6.27 9.42 18.65
N THR A 696 7.09 10.38 19.08
CA THR A 696 8.48 10.49 18.59
C THR A 696 9.58 10.46 19.67
N VAL A 697 10.72 9.84 19.36
CA VAL A 697 11.92 9.82 20.22
C VAL A 697 13.14 10.29 19.43
N PHE A 698 13.74 11.42 19.78
CA PHE A 698 14.76 12.01 18.90
C PHE A 698 15.88 12.84 19.54
N GLY A 699 17.07 12.84 18.92
CA GLY A 699 18.21 13.66 19.36
C GLY A 699 18.76 13.31 20.74
N ASP A 700 18.41 12.14 21.30
CA ASP A 700 18.85 11.65 22.60
C ASP A 700 20.27 11.03 22.52
N ALA A 701 21.02 11.12 23.63
CA ALA A 701 22.40 10.66 23.69
C ALA A 701 22.71 9.91 25.00
N ALA A 702 23.16 8.65 24.92
CA ALA A 702 23.42 7.80 26.09
C ALA A 702 24.77 7.06 26.02
N VAL A 703 25.61 7.19 27.07
CA VAL A 703 26.94 6.55 27.11
C VAL A 703 27.34 5.97 28.47
N TRP A 704 27.91 4.76 28.45
CA TRP A 704 28.64 4.21 29.60
C TRP A 704 30.05 4.82 29.68
N GLY A 705 30.88 4.63 28.65
CA GLY A 705 32.17 5.32 28.48
C GLY A 705 32.51 5.62 27.02
N GLY A 706 33.09 6.80 26.76
CA GLY A 706 33.38 7.27 25.40
C GLY A 706 32.67 8.60 25.08
N VAL A 707 32.32 8.85 23.83
CA VAL A 707 31.73 10.13 23.37
C VAL A 707 30.50 9.89 22.48
N VAL A 708 29.34 10.39 22.88
CA VAL A 708 28.11 10.29 22.08
C VAL A 708 27.51 11.66 21.76
N LYS A 709 26.93 11.76 20.56
CA LYS A 709 26.15 12.89 20.06
C LYS A 709 24.80 12.35 19.59
N GLY A 710 23.70 12.91 20.09
CA GLY A 710 22.40 12.85 19.45
C GLY A 710 22.03 14.26 19.03
N VAL A 711 21.69 14.50 17.77
CA VAL A 711 21.22 15.80 17.28
C VAL A 711 20.08 15.56 16.30
N ALA A 712 18.95 16.22 16.52
CA ALA A 712 17.80 16.10 15.66
C ALA A 712 17.00 17.41 15.55
N SER A 713 16.55 17.74 14.35
CA SER A 713 15.33 18.54 14.14
C SER A 713 14.16 17.59 13.85
N ASN A 714 13.00 17.94 14.36
CA ASN A 714 11.73 17.28 14.14
C ASN A 714 10.70 18.35 13.75
N ASP A 715 10.07 18.22 12.59
CA ASP A 715 8.88 18.97 12.18
C ASP A 715 7.81 17.96 11.77
N VAL A 716 6.71 17.92 12.52
CA VAL A 716 5.65 16.92 12.33
C VAL A 716 4.30 17.60 12.34
N VAL A 717 3.54 17.46 11.27
CA VAL A 717 2.11 17.78 11.22
C VAL A 717 1.32 16.47 11.20
N SER A 718 0.36 16.34 12.11
CA SER A 718 -0.55 15.20 12.17
C SER A 718 -2.00 15.67 12.25
N THR A 719 -2.76 15.49 11.17
CA THR A 719 -4.16 15.93 11.07
C THR A 719 -5.08 14.73 10.87
N ALA A 720 -6.14 14.63 11.69
CA ALA A 720 -7.19 13.62 11.54
C ALA A 720 -8.58 14.25 11.55
N GLY A 721 -9.37 13.99 10.51
CA GLY A 721 -10.69 14.61 10.31
C GLY A 721 -10.61 16.09 9.93
N GLY A 722 -11.75 16.78 10.01
CA GLY A 722 -11.92 18.19 9.65
C GLY A 722 -13.22 18.74 10.24
N ASP A 723 -13.82 19.72 9.57
CA ASP A 723 -15.12 20.27 9.97
C ASP A 723 -16.27 19.29 9.68
N ALA A 724 -17.32 19.31 10.49
CA ALA A 724 -18.52 18.48 10.33
C ALA A 724 -19.78 19.35 10.12
N GLU A 725 -20.26 19.44 8.89
CA GLU A 725 -21.47 20.19 8.53
C GLU A 725 -22.65 19.24 8.22
N THR A 726 -23.81 19.48 8.84
CA THR A 726 -25.05 18.81 8.42
C THR A 726 -26.30 19.68 8.56
N ASN A 727 -27.44 19.23 8.02
CA ASN A 727 -28.73 19.91 8.15
C ASN A 727 -29.88 18.89 8.29
N GLY A 728 -30.60 18.93 9.42
CA GLY A 728 -31.75 18.10 9.75
C GLY A 728 -33.10 18.81 9.76
N GLU A 729 -33.21 19.99 9.12
CA GLU A 729 -34.43 20.81 9.08
C GLU A 729 -35.67 20.03 8.64
N GLY A 730 -36.76 20.16 9.41
CA GLY A 730 -38.02 19.44 9.17
C GLY A 730 -37.96 17.91 9.29
N GLY A 731 -36.79 17.29 9.51
CA GLY A 731 -36.62 15.85 9.61
C GLY A 731 -36.84 15.30 11.03
N SER A 732 -36.72 13.98 11.20
CA SER A 732 -36.80 13.32 12.51
C SER A 732 -35.71 12.29 12.72
N ILE A 733 -34.85 12.48 13.74
CA ILE A 733 -33.56 11.80 13.84
C ILE A 733 -32.70 12.18 12.62
N ALA A 734 -32.61 13.48 12.33
CA ALA A 734 -31.92 13.97 11.13
C ALA A 734 -30.89 15.06 11.46
N GLY A 735 -29.78 15.09 10.72
CA GLY A 735 -28.74 16.10 10.90
C GLY A 735 -28.08 16.10 12.28
N ASN A 736 -28.02 14.96 12.96
CA ASN A 736 -27.35 14.88 14.27
C ASN A 736 -25.87 14.52 14.11
N VAL A 737 -25.04 14.99 15.04
CA VAL A 737 -23.59 14.68 15.07
C VAL A 737 -23.23 14.05 16.40
N VAL A 738 -22.48 12.94 16.35
CA VAL A 738 -21.86 12.30 17.52
C VAL A 738 -20.36 12.21 17.27
N ALA A 739 -19.58 12.98 18.02
CA ALA A 739 -18.14 13.10 17.86
C ALA A 739 -17.37 12.66 19.13
N ALA A 740 -16.27 11.94 18.92
CA ALA A 740 -15.33 11.54 19.98
C ALA A 740 -13.88 11.75 19.49
N GLN A 741 -13.37 12.97 19.69
CA GLN A 741 -12.15 13.46 19.05
C GLN A 741 -10.96 13.34 20.01
N LEU A 742 -9.84 12.77 19.56
CA LEU A 742 -8.70 12.42 20.44
C LEU A 742 -7.36 12.97 19.93
N LEU A 743 -6.59 13.59 20.83
CA LEU A 743 -5.26 14.12 20.55
C LEU A 743 -4.22 13.64 21.59
N PRO A 744 -3.61 12.46 21.38
CA PRO A 744 -2.50 11.97 22.20
C PRO A 744 -1.13 12.33 21.57
N VAL A 745 -0.29 13.06 22.31
CA VAL A 745 1.09 13.39 21.91
C VAL A 745 2.07 12.88 22.97
N ALA A 746 3.02 12.04 22.55
CA ALA A 746 4.03 11.43 23.41
C ALA A 746 5.43 11.62 22.81
N GLN A 747 6.30 12.44 23.41
CA GLN A 747 7.63 12.72 22.84
C GLN A 747 8.78 12.69 23.85
N VAL A 748 9.94 12.20 23.43
CA VAL A 748 11.18 12.18 24.25
C VAL A 748 12.35 12.70 23.41
N PHE A 749 12.99 13.82 23.80
CA PHE A 749 14.04 14.39 22.96
C PHE A 749 15.11 15.25 23.62
N GLY A 750 16.30 15.29 23.00
CA GLY A 750 17.42 16.13 23.45
C GLY A 750 17.93 15.81 24.86
N ASN A 751 17.73 14.58 25.34
CA ASN A 751 18.17 14.12 26.66
C ASN A 751 19.57 13.49 26.61
N ALA A 752 20.42 13.83 27.58
CA ALA A 752 21.79 13.34 27.68
C ALA A 752 22.02 12.52 28.97
N ALA A 753 22.49 11.28 28.82
CA ALA A 753 22.83 10.38 29.93
C ALA A 753 24.29 9.90 29.83
N SER A 754 25.08 10.09 30.89
CA SER A 754 26.49 9.68 30.91
C SER A 754 26.94 9.08 32.25
N LEU A 755 27.52 7.88 32.24
CA LEU A 755 28.12 7.30 33.44
C LEU A 755 29.53 7.88 33.70
N VAL A 756 30.48 7.64 32.79
CA VAL A 756 31.88 8.14 32.83
C VAL A 756 32.37 8.65 31.46
N GLY A 757 31.47 8.91 30.52
CA GLY A 757 31.78 9.42 29.17
C GLY A 757 31.38 10.88 28.97
N VAL A 758 31.27 11.29 27.71
CA VAL A 758 30.69 12.58 27.29
C VAL A 758 29.43 12.29 26.47
N ALA A 759 28.28 12.80 26.91
CA ALA A 759 27.05 12.80 26.13
C ALA A 759 26.66 14.23 25.75
N HIS A 760 26.34 14.44 24.48
CA HIS A 760 25.76 15.68 23.96
C HIS A 760 24.45 15.35 23.24
N ALA A 761 23.34 15.91 23.70
CA ALA A 761 22.03 15.77 23.10
C ALA A 761 21.50 17.14 22.66
N ALA A 762 20.90 17.23 21.48
CA ALA A 762 20.17 18.41 21.03
C ALA A 762 18.92 18.00 20.25
N GLY A 763 17.75 18.44 20.72
CA GLY A 763 16.49 18.29 19.98
C GLY A 763 15.89 19.66 19.66
N VAL A 764 15.51 19.90 18.41
CA VAL A 764 14.62 21.00 18.01
C VAL A 764 13.31 20.37 17.60
N ASN A 765 12.20 20.76 18.24
CA ASN A 765 10.88 20.23 17.98
C ASN A 765 9.95 21.32 17.46
N SER A 766 9.33 21.02 16.32
CA SER A 766 8.08 21.58 15.84
C SER A 766 7.11 20.41 15.74
N THR A 767 5.90 20.56 16.29
CA THR A 767 4.86 19.55 16.22
C THR A 767 3.52 20.26 16.20
N GLU A 768 2.73 20.00 15.17
CA GLU A 768 1.33 20.39 15.07
C GLU A 768 0.47 19.12 15.03
N ALA A 769 -0.49 19.02 15.95
CA ALA A 769 -1.44 17.92 15.99
C ALA A 769 -2.87 18.48 15.93
N ASN A 770 -3.67 18.00 14.99
CA ASN A 770 -5.05 18.44 14.77
C ASN A 770 -5.98 17.23 14.74
N SER A 771 -7.11 17.31 15.45
CA SER A 771 -8.11 16.24 15.51
C SER A 771 -9.52 16.82 15.50
N GLY A 772 -10.22 16.66 14.37
CA GLY A 772 -11.54 17.22 14.08
C GLY A 772 -11.55 18.76 14.04
N GLY A 773 -12.75 19.33 13.85
CA GLY A 773 -12.95 20.77 13.59
C GLY A 773 -14.23 21.34 14.18
N ASP A 774 -14.76 22.38 13.55
CA ASP A 774 -16.05 23.00 13.90
C ASP A 774 -17.20 22.05 13.52
N ILE A 775 -18.22 21.96 14.39
CA ILE A 775 -19.42 21.14 14.15
C ILE A 775 -20.62 22.05 13.95
N THR A 776 -21.21 22.05 12.75
CA THR A 776 -22.36 22.89 12.40
C THR A 776 -23.57 22.05 12.01
N THR A 777 -24.73 22.33 12.62
CA THR A 777 -26.01 21.75 12.18
C THR A 777 -27.22 22.67 12.35
N SER A 778 -28.35 22.28 11.75
CA SER A 778 -29.66 22.90 11.92
C SER A 778 -30.73 21.83 12.14
N GLY A 779 -31.65 22.08 13.07
CA GLY A 779 -32.81 21.24 13.36
C GLY A 779 -34.14 21.98 13.22
N GLU A 780 -34.19 23.16 12.56
CA GLU A 780 -35.41 23.97 12.54
C GLU A 780 -36.62 23.19 12.00
N GLY A 781 -37.71 23.17 12.77
CA GLY A 781 -38.92 22.42 12.44
C GLY A 781 -38.84 20.89 12.61
N GLY A 782 -37.69 20.33 12.97
CA GLY A 782 -37.49 18.89 13.18
C GLY A 782 -37.80 18.39 14.61
N ALA A 783 -37.50 17.11 14.86
CA ALA A 783 -37.63 16.47 16.17
C ALA A 783 -36.60 15.34 16.36
N LEU A 784 -35.78 15.42 17.42
CA LEU A 784 -34.51 14.68 17.56
C LEU A 784 -33.58 15.00 16.39
N SER A 785 -33.47 16.28 16.02
CA SER A 785 -32.79 16.71 14.80
C SER A 785 -31.93 17.94 15.05
N GLY A 786 -30.76 18.01 14.41
CA GLY A 786 -29.77 19.05 14.65
C GLY A 786 -29.13 18.97 16.05
N ASP A 787 -29.08 17.80 16.68
CA ASP A 787 -28.45 17.63 17.99
C ASP A 787 -26.96 17.24 17.83
N ILE A 788 -26.08 17.85 18.64
CA ILE A 788 -24.63 17.59 18.69
C ILE A 788 -24.28 16.99 20.05
N PHE A 789 -23.53 15.89 20.06
CA PHE A 789 -22.84 15.37 21.24
C PHE A 789 -21.34 15.21 20.91
N ASP A 790 -20.50 16.04 21.52
CA ASP A 790 -19.07 16.09 21.24
C ASP A 790 -18.23 15.90 22.51
N VAL A 791 -17.17 15.11 22.40
CA VAL A 791 -16.20 14.82 23.46
C VAL A 791 -14.79 14.97 22.91
N PRO A 792 -14.26 16.21 22.85
CA PRO A 792 -12.88 16.46 22.43
C PRO A 792 -11.93 16.26 23.61
N ALA A 793 -10.89 15.44 23.42
CA ALA A 793 -9.94 15.11 24.47
C ALA A 793 -8.47 15.10 24.04
N ALA A 794 -7.61 15.82 24.78
CA ALA A 794 -6.17 15.89 24.54
C ALA A 794 -5.34 15.33 25.72
N ALA A 795 -4.24 14.66 25.40
CA ALA A 795 -3.29 14.12 26.36
C ALA A 795 -1.85 14.27 25.84
N VAL A 796 -1.10 15.23 26.39
CA VAL A 796 0.30 15.51 26.00
C VAL A 796 1.25 15.07 27.11
N ALA A 797 2.23 14.24 26.76
CA ALA A 797 3.27 13.73 27.66
C ALA A 797 4.66 13.87 27.02
N GLN A 798 5.52 14.75 27.55
CA GLN A 798 6.84 15.01 26.95
C GLN A 798 7.98 14.98 27.96
N VAL A 799 9.15 14.47 27.55
CA VAL A 799 10.38 14.40 28.37
C VAL A 799 11.58 14.88 27.57
N PHE A 800 12.08 16.09 27.86
CA PHE A 800 13.09 16.72 26.98
C PHE A 800 14.15 17.57 27.67
N GLY A 801 15.32 17.68 27.03
CA GLY A 801 16.40 18.56 27.49
C GLY A 801 16.95 18.22 28.89
N ASN A 802 16.87 16.96 29.32
CA ASN A 802 17.34 16.52 30.63
C ASN A 802 18.78 16.00 30.56
N ALA A 803 19.63 16.34 31.53
CA ALA A 803 21.04 15.92 31.58
C ALA A 803 21.37 15.18 32.88
N VAL A 804 21.67 13.89 32.82
CA VAL A 804 21.95 13.04 33.99
C VAL A 804 23.36 12.46 33.92
N SER A 805 24.16 12.64 34.97
CA SER A 805 25.48 11.99 35.05
C SER A 805 25.99 11.68 36.45
N LEU A 806 26.65 10.51 36.58
CA LEU A 806 27.26 10.05 37.83
C LEU A 806 28.70 10.59 38.01
N GLY A 807 29.52 10.49 36.96
CA GLY A 807 30.94 10.90 36.97
C GLY A 807 31.52 11.24 35.60
N GLY A 808 30.67 11.62 34.63
CA GLY A 808 31.07 12.02 33.28
C GLY A 808 30.67 13.47 32.96
N VAL A 809 30.38 13.72 31.68
CA VAL A 809 29.83 14.97 31.17
C VAL A 809 28.51 14.66 30.44
N ALA A 810 27.46 15.44 30.72
CA ALA A 810 26.20 15.39 29.99
C ALA A 810 25.73 16.83 29.66
N HIS A 811 25.56 17.11 28.36
CA HIS A 811 25.06 18.37 27.84
C HIS A 811 23.76 18.10 27.09
N ALA A 812 22.67 18.76 27.51
CA ALA A 812 21.36 18.64 26.88
C ALA A 812 20.88 20.00 26.38
N PHE A 813 20.43 20.04 25.13
CA PHE A 813 19.78 21.19 24.51
C PHE A 813 18.39 20.78 24.01
N ALA A 814 17.38 21.60 24.25
CA ALA A 814 16.06 21.41 23.67
C ALA A 814 15.39 22.75 23.34
N ASP A 815 14.84 22.89 22.13
CA ASP A 815 13.91 23.97 21.79
C ASP A 815 12.59 23.32 21.36
N ASN A 816 11.54 23.45 22.18
CA ASN A 816 10.25 22.80 21.95
C ASN A 816 9.18 23.80 21.51
N THR A 817 8.56 23.54 20.36
CA THR A 817 7.28 24.11 19.93
C THR A 817 6.29 22.97 19.70
N THR A 818 5.16 22.98 20.41
CA THR A 818 4.08 22.01 20.23
C THR A 818 2.75 22.74 20.20
N VAL A 819 2.01 22.60 19.10
CA VAL A 819 0.66 23.11 18.92
C VAL A 819 -0.28 21.91 18.81
N GLY A 820 -1.42 21.96 19.50
CA GLY A 820 -2.41 20.89 19.47
C GLY A 820 -3.83 21.43 19.49
N THR A 821 -4.65 21.05 18.51
CA THR A 821 -6.07 21.45 18.42
C THR A 821 -6.96 20.21 18.37
N VAL A 822 -7.88 20.06 19.33
CA VAL A 822 -8.91 19.02 19.29
C VAL A 822 -10.30 19.61 19.53
N GLY A 823 -11.20 19.37 18.58
CA GLY A 823 -12.53 19.98 18.54
C GLY A 823 -12.53 21.48 18.28
N GLY A 824 -13.60 21.94 17.65
CA GLY A 824 -13.89 23.34 17.38
C GLY A 824 -15.13 23.84 18.12
N THR A 825 -15.89 24.67 17.41
CA THR A 825 -17.09 25.37 17.86
C THR A 825 -18.35 24.61 17.47
N ASP A 826 -19.06 24.06 18.44
CA ASP A 826 -20.42 23.53 18.25
C ASP A 826 -21.41 24.66 17.91
N THR A 827 -22.00 24.63 16.71
CA THR A 827 -23.08 25.53 16.29
C THR A 827 -24.33 24.74 15.92
N THR A 828 -25.45 25.01 16.59
CA THR A 828 -26.75 24.43 16.22
C THR A 828 -27.93 25.37 16.44
N SER A 829 -28.96 25.22 15.60
CA SER A 829 -30.27 25.86 15.70
C SER A 829 -31.39 24.82 15.88
N GLY A 830 -32.41 25.15 16.67
CA GLY A 830 -33.59 24.28 16.80
C GLY A 830 -34.47 24.58 18.02
N PRO A 831 -35.73 24.13 18.01
CA PRO A 831 -36.63 24.32 19.13
C PRO A 831 -36.45 23.22 20.18
N ALA A 832 -35.63 23.46 21.23
CA ALA A 832 -35.32 22.51 22.31
C ALA A 832 -36.53 21.77 22.96
N LYS A 833 -37.77 22.28 22.81
CA LYS A 833 -39.01 21.58 23.22
C LYS A 833 -39.31 20.31 22.40
N ALA A 834 -38.81 20.23 21.17
CA ALA A 834 -38.91 19.07 20.29
C ALA A 834 -37.72 18.11 20.46
N LEU A 835 -36.83 18.39 21.43
CA LEU A 835 -35.48 17.82 21.53
C LEU A 835 -34.77 17.98 20.18
N SER A 836 -34.42 19.22 19.85
CA SER A 836 -33.85 19.58 18.56
C SER A 836 -33.07 20.87 18.73
N GLY A 837 -31.89 20.94 18.12
CA GLY A 837 -30.94 22.02 18.32
C GLY A 837 -30.22 21.95 19.67
N ILE A 838 -29.99 20.74 20.20
CA ILE A 838 -29.28 20.52 21.47
C ILE A 838 -27.79 20.27 21.19
N THR A 839 -26.90 21.17 21.59
CA THR A 839 -25.46 20.90 21.69
C THR A 839 -25.08 20.43 23.09
N LYS A 840 -24.17 19.45 23.17
CA LYS A 840 -23.48 19.08 24.39
C LYS A 840 -22.01 18.69 24.13
N GLN A 841 -21.12 19.68 24.28
CA GLN A 841 -19.67 19.48 24.30
C GLN A 841 -19.13 19.10 25.70
N VAL A 842 -18.10 18.25 25.77
CA VAL A 842 -17.40 17.84 27.01
C VAL A 842 -15.87 17.81 26.82
N PRO A 843 -15.18 18.96 26.87
CA PRO A 843 -13.72 19.01 26.68
C PRO A 843 -12.93 18.42 27.85
N VAL A 844 -11.86 17.67 27.55
CA VAL A 844 -10.91 17.11 28.54
C VAL A 844 -9.46 17.23 28.05
N GLY A 845 -8.62 18.00 28.73
CA GLY A 845 -7.23 18.26 28.36
C GLY A 845 -6.25 18.02 29.50
N VAL A 846 -5.16 17.30 29.21
CA VAL A 846 -4.04 17.05 30.13
C VAL A 846 -2.71 17.30 29.43
N VAL A 847 -1.85 18.11 30.05
CA VAL A 847 -0.45 18.34 29.64
C VAL A 847 0.46 17.98 30.81
N ALA A 848 1.48 17.15 30.57
CA ALA A 848 2.49 16.76 31.54
C ALA A 848 3.87 16.75 30.90
N GLN A 849 4.78 17.57 31.40
CA GLN A 849 6.11 17.77 30.80
C GLN A 849 7.23 17.65 31.84
N VAL A 850 8.33 17.00 31.48
CA VAL A 850 9.51 16.83 32.34
C VAL A 850 10.75 17.33 31.60
N TYR A 851 11.26 18.51 31.98
CA TYR A 851 12.33 19.16 31.24
C TYR A 851 13.25 20.03 32.10
N ASP A 852 14.41 20.40 31.56
CA ASP A 852 15.41 21.26 32.23
C ASP A 852 15.85 20.71 33.60
N ILE A 853 16.36 19.47 33.58
CA ILE A 853 16.85 18.75 34.76
C ILE A 853 18.36 18.42 34.62
N PRO A 854 19.25 19.22 35.23
CA PRO A 854 20.69 18.93 35.32
C PRO A 854 21.04 18.17 36.61
N LEU A 855 21.09 16.83 36.56
CA LEU A 855 21.41 15.96 37.70
C LEU A 855 22.84 15.38 37.63
N GLY A 856 23.79 16.10 38.22
CA GLY A 856 25.17 15.66 38.41
C GLY A 856 25.50 15.31 39.87
N LEU A 857 26.08 14.13 40.12
CA LEU A 857 26.60 13.76 41.46
C LEU A 857 28.08 14.13 41.64
N ILE A 858 28.95 13.56 40.79
CA ILE A 858 30.40 13.86 40.72
C ILE A 858 30.77 14.22 39.26
N ALA A 859 29.82 14.85 38.56
CA ALA A 859 29.82 15.02 37.11
C ALA A 859 29.61 16.48 36.68
N VAL A 860 29.83 16.75 35.40
CA VAL A 860 29.45 18.02 34.77
C VAL A 860 28.15 17.83 34.01
N THR A 861 27.10 18.55 34.40
CA THR A 861 25.80 18.53 33.73
C THR A 861 25.38 19.95 33.35
N SER A 862 24.86 20.15 32.14
CA SER A 862 24.20 21.40 31.76
C SER A 862 22.99 21.14 30.88
N THR A 863 21.96 21.95 31.08
CA THR A 863 20.75 22.00 30.27
C THR A 863 20.61 23.38 29.63
N THR A 864 19.95 23.46 28.47
CA THR A 864 19.53 24.72 27.86
C THR A 864 18.24 24.43 27.14
N VAL A 865 17.13 24.89 27.72
CA VAL A 865 15.79 24.51 27.28
C VAL A 865 14.92 25.73 26.99
N ARG A 866 14.15 25.64 25.90
CA ARG A 866 13.01 26.49 25.59
C ARG A 866 11.78 25.61 25.39
N ASN A 867 10.63 26.13 25.77
CA ASN A 867 9.37 25.43 25.69
C ASN A 867 8.25 26.41 25.35
N ALA A 868 7.56 26.13 24.26
CA ALA A 868 6.29 26.72 23.86
C ALA A 868 5.33 25.56 23.58
N THR A 869 4.27 25.45 24.37
CA THR A 869 3.26 24.42 24.20
C THR A 869 1.90 25.09 24.32
N ASP A 870 1.12 25.00 23.26
CA ASP A 870 -0.21 25.60 23.15
C ASP A 870 -1.20 24.51 22.73
N ILE A 871 -2.14 24.20 23.62
CA ILE A 871 -3.08 23.08 23.43
C ILE A 871 -4.50 23.62 23.63
N SER A 872 -5.29 23.56 22.56
CA SER A 872 -6.70 23.95 22.51
C SER A 872 -7.58 22.70 22.53
N VAL A 873 -8.48 22.63 23.51
CA VAL A 873 -9.52 21.61 23.60
C VAL A 873 -10.87 22.31 23.51
N ALA A 874 -11.50 22.30 22.33
CA ALA A 874 -12.69 23.10 22.01
C ALA A 874 -12.52 24.60 22.36
N GLY A 875 -11.40 25.20 21.93
CA GLY A 875 -11.09 26.61 22.18
C GLY A 875 -10.77 26.96 23.64
N GLN A 876 -10.49 25.96 24.49
CA GLN A 876 -10.16 26.12 25.91
C GLN A 876 -8.78 25.56 26.24
N GLU A 877 -8.10 26.19 27.21
CA GLU A 877 -6.86 25.67 27.80
C GLU A 877 -7.08 24.32 28.53
N PRO A 878 -6.06 23.45 28.64
CA PRO A 878 -6.17 22.16 29.31
C PRO A 878 -6.50 22.29 30.80
N GLN A 879 -7.36 21.41 31.34
CA GLN A 879 -7.74 21.50 32.76
C GLN A 879 -6.65 20.98 33.72
N ILE A 880 -5.64 20.28 33.20
CA ILE A 880 -4.44 19.87 33.93
C ILE A 880 -3.21 20.26 33.10
N ASP A 881 -2.36 21.11 33.65
CA ASP A 881 -1.03 21.43 33.13
C ASP A 881 0.01 21.21 34.25
N LEU A 882 1.04 20.41 33.97
CA LEU A 882 2.02 19.90 34.93
C LEU A 882 3.46 19.96 34.38
N PRO A 883 4.08 21.16 34.32
CA PRO A 883 5.50 21.29 34.02
C PRO A 883 6.36 20.93 35.25
N ILE A 884 7.31 20.01 35.06
CA ILE A 884 8.25 19.53 36.08
C ILE A 884 9.68 19.89 35.65
N THR A 885 10.29 20.87 36.34
CA THR A 885 11.63 21.39 35.99
C THR A 885 12.55 21.55 37.22
N MET A 886 13.87 21.58 37.01
CA MET A 886 14.87 21.77 38.07
C MET A 886 16.06 22.69 37.69
N PRO A 887 15.82 23.93 37.24
CA PRO A 887 16.87 24.82 36.70
C PRO A 887 18.06 25.12 37.65
N GLU A 888 17.86 25.24 38.96
CA GLU A 888 18.92 25.61 39.91
C GLU A 888 18.82 24.90 41.28
N MET A 889 19.58 23.82 41.48
CA MET A 889 19.74 23.14 42.78
C MET A 889 21.14 22.49 42.92
N GLY A 890 21.64 22.40 44.17
CA GLY A 890 22.83 21.59 44.49
C GLY A 890 22.49 20.10 44.66
N ALA A 891 23.49 19.22 44.48
CA ALA A 891 23.41 17.76 44.32
C ALA A 891 22.74 16.91 45.44
N THR A 892 22.02 17.51 46.39
CA THR A 892 21.33 16.82 47.49
C THR A 892 19.87 17.26 47.68
N ALA A 893 19.31 18.05 46.75
CA ALA A 893 17.96 18.57 46.89
C ALA A 893 16.92 17.69 46.18
N LEU A 894 15.74 17.54 46.78
CA LEU A 894 14.63 16.80 46.20
C LEU A 894 13.76 17.71 45.31
N PRO A 895 13.15 17.17 44.23
CA PRO A 895 12.19 17.91 43.42
C PRO A 895 11.03 18.40 44.28
N LYS A 896 10.58 19.65 44.04
CA LYS A 896 9.29 20.10 44.55
C LYS A 896 8.24 19.78 43.49
N LEU A 897 7.38 18.81 43.77
CA LEU A 897 6.16 18.63 43.00
C LEU A 897 5.33 19.92 43.06
N PRO A 898 4.68 20.34 41.95
CA PRO A 898 3.66 21.38 41.98
C PRO A 898 2.61 21.05 43.05
N ALA A 899 2.20 22.07 43.82
CA ALA A 899 1.16 21.90 44.81
C ALA A 899 -0.19 21.75 44.09
N LEU A 900 -0.64 20.52 43.88
CA LEU A 900 -1.97 20.23 43.34
C LEU A 900 -3.03 21.06 44.09
N PRO A 901 -3.88 21.83 43.39
CA PRO A 901 -4.89 22.65 44.04
C PRO A 901 -5.82 21.76 44.86
N ALA A 902 -5.87 22.03 46.16
CA ALA A 902 -6.64 21.22 47.09
C ALA A 902 -8.15 21.42 46.86
N ARG A 903 -8.72 20.57 46.00
CA ARG A 903 -10.14 20.18 45.96
C ARG A 903 -11.11 21.38 45.88
N ALA A 904 -11.38 21.85 44.66
CA ALA A 904 -12.58 22.65 44.39
C ALA A 904 -13.84 21.89 44.89
N GLU A 905 -14.80 22.64 45.45
CA GLU A 905 -15.94 22.02 46.13
C GLU A 905 -16.85 21.26 45.17
N ARG A 906 -17.30 20.06 45.59
CA ARG A 906 -18.35 19.31 44.90
C ARG A 906 -19.69 20.05 45.03
N SER A 907 -20.02 20.89 44.06
CA SER A 907 -21.39 21.38 43.88
C SER A 907 -22.11 20.55 42.83
N ALA A 908 -22.95 19.61 43.30
CA ALA A 908 -23.98 18.90 42.55
C ALA A 908 -23.61 18.33 41.16
N LEU A 909 -22.67 17.39 41.11
CA LEU A 909 -22.81 16.26 40.17
C LEU A 909 -24.06 15.45 40.59
N PRO A 910 -24.89 14.95 39.66
CA PRO A 910 -25.97 14.02 40.00
C PRO A 910 -25.38 12.77 40.67
N ALA A 911 -25.88 12.43 41.85
CA ALA A 911 -25.62 11.13 42.44
C ALA A 911 -26.46 10.08 41.69
N GLU A 912 -25.87 8.90 41.45
CA GLU A 912 -26.44 7.79 40.66
C GLU A 912 -26.37 7.96 39.13
N LEU A 913 -25.14 7.86 38.59
CA LEU A 913 -24.93 7.15 37.32
C LEU A 913 -25.06 5.64 37.58
N PRO A 914 -25.78 4.86 36.76
CA PRO A 914 -25.76 3.40 36.83
C PRO A 914 -24.36 2.88 36.48
N GLY A 915 -23.87 1.88 37.22
CA GLY A 915 -22.51 1.39 37.04
C GLY A 915 -22.30 0.60 35.74
N ALA A 916 -21.40 1.11 34.89
CA ALA A 916 -20.67 0.38 33.86
C ALA A 916 -19.26 0.99 33.76
N GLY A 917 -18.29 0.27 33.17
CA GLY A 917 -16.88 0.64 33.19
C GLY A 917 -16.53 1.90 32.39
N LEU A 918 -15.37 2.47 32.69
CA LEU A 918 -14.65 3.32 31.74
C LEU A 918 -14.31 2.47 30.50
N PRO A 919 -14.36 3.01 29.27
CA PRO A 919 -13.85 2.30 28.12
C PRO A 919 -12.34 2.14 28.25
N GLU A 920 -11.83 0.94 27.95
CA GLU A 920 -10.47 0.82 27.44
C GLU A 920 -10.39 1.53 26.08
N LEU A 921 -9.20 1.97 25.69
CA LEU A 921 -8.96 2.44 24.32
C LEU A 921 -9.44 1.35 23.36
N PRO A 922 -10.12 1.69 22.25
CA PRO A 922 -10.64 0.67 21.35
C PRO A 922 -9.50 -0.18 20.81
N GLU A 923 -9.51 -1.48 21.11
CA GLU A 923 -8.77 -2.45 20.32
C GLU A 923 -9.28 -2.33 18.87
N LEU A 924 -8.34 -2.25 17.92
CA LEU A 924 -8.66 -2.38 16.49
C LEU A 924 -9.51 -3.64 16.30
N PRO A 925 -10.64 -3.59 15.56
CA PRO A 925 -11.62 -4.67 15.54
C PRO A 925 -11.04 -5.95 14.95
N THR A 926 -10.64 -6.90 15.80
CA THR A 926 -10.03 -8.18 15.38
C THR A 926 -11.03 -9.20 14.79
N SER A 927 -12.29 -8.81 14.56
CA SER A 927 -13.32 -9.69 13.98
C SER A 927 -14.48 -8.91 13.35
N VAL A 928 -14.62 -9.02 12.02
CA VAL A 928 -15.79 -8.53 11.26
C VAL A 928 -16.85 -9.64 11.14
N GLU A 929 -17.31 -10.19 12.28
CA GLU A 929 -18.42 -11.15 12.29
C GLU A 929 -19.75 -10.42 12.51
N GLY A 930 -20.52 -10.20 11.43
CA GLY A 930 -21.93 -9.83 11.56
C GLY A 930 -22.67 -9.23 10.35
N VAL A 931 -21.97 -8.62 9.38
CA VAL A 931 -22.62 -7.73 8.38
C VAL A 931 -22.53 -8.19 6.92
N LEU A 932 -21.67 -9.17 6.57
CA LEU A 932 -21.53 -9.65 5.19
C LEU A 932 -21.73 -11.17 5.05
N PRO A 933 -22.30 -11.66 3.92
CA PRO A 933 -22.46 -13.09 3.67
C PRO A 933 -21.09 -13.76 3.40
N THR A 934 -20.82 -14.85 4.12
CA THR A 934 -19.53 -15.55 4.11
C THR A 934 -19.15 -16.14 2.75
N GLY A 935 -18.05 -15.66 2.18
CA GLY A 935 -17.27 -16.34 1.14
C GLY A 935 -15.81 -16.49 1.61
N ASP A 936 -15.24 -17.69 1.51
CA ASP A 936 -13.89 -17.98 2.01
C ASP A 936 -12.81 -17.27 1.17
N VAL A 937 -12.05 -16.36 1.80
CA VAL A 937 -10.83 -15.74 1.26
C VAL A 937 -9.63 -16.18 2.13
N PRO A 938 -8.43 -16.45 1.58
CA PRO A 938 -7.30 -16.98 2.37
C PRO A 938 -6.81 -16.00 3.45
N ALA A 939 -6.45 -16.54 4.62
CA ALA A 939 -6.05 -15.74 5.77
C ALA A 939 -4.69 -15.04 5.58
N ILE A 940 -4.68 -13.71 5.68
CA ILE A 940 -3.50 -12.89 5.92
C ILE A 940 -3.03 -13.10 7.37
N ALA A 941 -1.71 -13.15 7.60
CA ALA A 941 -1.16 -13.36 8.93
C ALA A 941 -1.40 -12.13 9.82
N GLN A 942 -1.98 -12.34 11.01
CA GLN A 942 -2.15 -11.30 12.01
C GLN A 942 -0.79 -10.85 12.57
N LEU A 943 -0.46 -9.56 12.46
CA LEU A 943 0.63 -8.95 13.23
C LEU A 943 0.17 -8.68 14.66
N ASP A 944 1.06 -8.95 15.62
CA ASP A 944 0.85 -8.78 17.06
C ASP A 944 1.08 -7.30 17.44
N SER A 945 0.11 -6.68 18.11
CA SER A 945 0.03 -5.22 18.34
C SER A 945 0.94 -4.68 19.44
N ASN A 946 2.02 -5.40 19.77
CA ASN A 946 2.98 -5.02 20.79
C ASN A 946 4.21 -4.32 20.15
N PRO A 947 4.48 -3.02 20.43
CA PRO A 947 5.60 -2.30 19.83
C PRO A 947 6.99 -2.84 20.22
N THR A 948 7.10 -3.69 21.25
CA THR A 948 8.37 -4.40 21.53
C THR A 948 8.58 -5.65 20.65
N ALA A 949 7.53 -6.22 20.05
CA ALA A 949 7.62 -7.40 19.21
C ALA A 949 8.29 -7.11 17.86
N VAL A 950 8.05 -5.91 17.27
CA VAL A 950 8.75 -5.46 16.04
C VAL A 950 10.26 -5.36 16.29
N PHE A 951 10.66 -4.82 17.43
CA PHE A 951 12.08 -4.70 17.81
C PHE A 951 12.72 -6.08 18.09
N GLU A 952 11.98 -7.04 18.65
CA GLU A 952 12.45 -8.43 18.77
C GLU A 952 12.52 -9.16 17.43
N GLN A 953 11.57 -8.94 16.50
CA GLN A 953 11.57 -9.56 15.17
C GLN A 953 12.75 -9.07 14.31
N VAL A 954 13.02 -7.75 14.31
CA VAL A 954 14.22 -7.18 13.67
C VAL A 954 15.50 -7.70 14.33
N SER A 955 15.52 -7.85 15.66
CA SER A 955 16.66 -8.42 16.39
C SER A 955 16.92 -9.91 16.09
N ASP A 956 15.87 -10.73 15.91
CA ASP A 956 16.02 -12.14 15.53
C ASP A 956 16.38 -12.33 14.05
N LEU A 957 15.94 -11.43 13.17
CA LEU A 957 16.37 -11.35 11.77
C LEU A 957 17.88 -11.05 11.67
N VAL A 958 18.37 -10.07 12.44
CA VAL A 958 19.80 -9.68 12.49
C VAL A 958 20.67 -10.69 13.25
N SER A 959 20.12 -11.43 14.23
CA SER A 959 20.88 -12.42 15.03
C SER A 959 20.83 -13.86 14.49
N GLY A 960 20.13 -14.10 13.38
CA GLY A 960 20.16 -15.38 12.65
C GLY A 960 19.46 -16.55 13.37
N LYS A 961 18.50 -16.27 14.26
CA LYS A 961 17.67 -17.31 14.87
C LYS A 961 16.53 -17.69 13.93
N GLY A 962 16.53 -18.95 13.49
CA GLY A 962 15.51 -19.44 12.54
C GLY A 962 14.09 -19.41 13.11
N ILE A 963 13.18 -18.79 12.36
CA ILE A 963 11.74 -18.72 12.63
C ILE A 963 11.18 -20.15 12.80
N ASN A 964 10.54 -20.41 13.94
CA ASN A 964 9.78 -21.65 14.16
C ASN A 964 8.30 -21.43 13.88
N ILE A 965 7.91 -21.50 12.60
CA ILE A 965 6.49 -21.58 12.23
C ILE A 965 5.99 -22.98 12.61
N LYS A 966 5.16 -23.08 13.64
CA LYS A 966 4.20 -24.18 13.77
C LYS A 966 2.93 -23.74 13.06
N GLY A 967 2.54 -24.48 12.02
CA GLY A 967 1.24 -24.31 11.35
C GLY A 967 0.14 -25.11 12.04
#